data_AF-A0A838YTY2-F1
#
_entry.id   AF-A0A838YTY2-F1
#
_cell.length_a   1.000
_cell.length_b   1.000
_cell.length_c   1.000
_cell.angle_alpha   90.00
_cell.angle_beta   90.00
_cell.angle_gamma   90.00
#
_symmetry.space_group_name_H-M   'P 1'
#
loop_
_entity.id
_entity.type
_entity.pdbx_description
1 polymer ?
#
loop_
_entity_poly.entity_id
_entity_poly.type
_entity_poly.pdbx_seq_one_letter_code
_entity_poly.pdbx_strand_id
1 'polypeptide(L)'
;MATQKNVFALLIGIDKYKNINNLHGCVNDIDEIENYLYLNKNFNVTIQKLINNQATRKEIINGFENYLSEAKENDTILFYYSGHGTQERADSIWKEETDGLLECLVCYDETNKVSDFLLADKELRFLIAELYERTHAHIVTIFDCCHSGDNTRNGALVEASFKSVIKKIVYDKNGGPFPQRQWSEFLFSNSIKEPTSNIPQGVHVQLAACESNQTAIEIAGEGVFTKTLIKVLKGCGGNISYNVLRSRLRQYMRASFEQTPRVYIPINASKILDYGFLNISIDSKKMLAEVTKNNKNGWQLNVGAIHGLNVTSGVNIVNVEDPTKIFKAKIRENGIFIDFTLIDAEGLESDKVYKAEVLGLLTQELKLEFKNHDATLEEASKLFNELTATACGSFSFREVKGIENNEKDSGKIEVVDYTFHVRSGEVFITLPKDPYRPLIRPIPYIGQSNYDNIIGTIQHISRWHFIKNLQNTNRGKDSFDNPLEIKITQTSENTIIFPINNDFASIAYEKKGNDWSGTIKIEITNTTHKDLYFCALYLTKEFQCFLDLLPQRVQLLEAGKSISLSINGSENIELELGNVEKEYNWPKTIETLKFIISTSLFEAEALTLDELPKPFTSDDIEELTTKNFRGLKINKAIESSSWITQTLNLEFINPTYNRISAGLLNKLLQYEETVYFASRLYYEIKLDKFGQPTIWELKKGLIIPEDEKGLYDDIKIFLGNKYETAIRKNRYEKLKQDPSRLRVVAEGDSWFQYPIQLQDIVDQLYKRYAVLSLAEAGDTLENYLKKREYVKAIGDEGSKIFLVSGGGNDVLGKEFQFFLKDEPDRDDDSPKRYLTQKFFNQLEKLERLYVEMFSELISQYKDLHIFVHCYDYIIPLDTTISGNKKKTSWSGKFMIEKKIIPQTEREKLISYILDQFAEKIKSLISKNNFQDNVTLIDTRNLVGRNNWSDEIHPTNIGFELIGNKFIEEIEKIAIKKKYY
;
A
#
# COMPACT_ATOMS: atom_id res chain seq x y z
N MET A 1 -26.11 1.49 2.41
CA MET A 1 -26.46 2.66 1.56
C MET A 1 -25.31 3.64 1.66
N ALA A 2 -25.00 4.39 0.61
CA ALA A 2 -24.01 5.47 0.71
C ALA A 2 -24.56 6.59 1.62
N THR A 3 -23.74 7.13 2.51
CA THR A 3 -24.07 8.31 3.31
C THR A 3 -23.96 9.57 2.45
N GLN A 4 -24.95 10.46 2.55
CA GLN A 4 -24.91 11.74 1.85
C GLN A 4 -23.85 12.66 2.49
N LYS A 5 -23.19 13.46 1.66
CA LYS A 5 -22.25 14.50 2.09
C LYS A 5 -23.00 15.80 2.36
N ASN A 6 -22.80 16.42 3.52
CA ASN A 6 -23.33 17.76 3.76
C ASN A 6 -22.53 18.79 2.96
N VAL A 7 -23.21 19.70 2.27
CA VAL A 7 -22.58 20.76 1.47
C VAL A 7 -23.12 22.11 1.91
N PHE A 8 -22.25 22.97 2.44
CA PHE A 8 -22.54 24.38 2.74
C PHE A 8 -22.06 25.24 1.57
N ALA A 9 -23.00 25.77 0.77
CA ALA A 9 -22.69 26.55 -0.42
C ALA A 9 -23.03 28.04 -0.24
N LEU A 10 -22.08 28.91 -0.59
CA LEU A 10 -22.26 30.35 -0.73
C LEU A 10 -22.09 30.70 -2.23
N LEU A 11 -23.18 31.07 -2.88
CA LEU A 11 -23.23 31.33 -4.33
C LEU A 11 -23.39 32.84 -4.58
N ILE A 12 -22.44 33.44 -5.30
CA ILE A 12 -22.39 34.86 -5.61
C ILE A 12 -22.60 35.05 -7.12
N GLY A 13 -23.61 35.86 -7.50
CA GLY A 13 -23.92 36.16 -8.90
C GLY A 13 -24.23 37.65 -9.10
N ILE A 14 -23.38 38.35 -9.87
CA ILE A 14 -23.47 39.81 -10.05
C ILE A 14 -23.59 40.17 -11.53
N ASP A 15 -24.82 40.38 -11.98
CA ASP A 15 -25.16 40.94 -13.30
C ASP A 15 -25.29 42.46 -13.26
N LYS A 16 -25.82 43.00 -12.16
CA LYS A 16 -26.20 44.41 -12.03
C LYS A 16 -25.29 45.15 -11.07
N TYR A 17 -24.40 45.94 -11.66
CA TYR A 17 -23.53 46.90 -10.99
C TYR A 17 -24.17 48.30 -10.99
N LYS A 18 -23.59 49.24 -10.25
CA LYS A 18 -24.13 50.59 -10.01
C LYS A 18 -23.45 51.66 -10.85
N ASN A 19 -22.13 51.63 -10.93
CA ASN A 19 -21.27 52.56 -11.69
C ASN A 19 -20.35 51.81 -12.69
N ILE A 20 -20.21 50.49 -12.51
CA ILE A 20 -19.54 49.55 -13.43
C ILE A 20 -20.54 49.02 -14.47
N ASN A 21 -20.04 48.47 -15.58
CA ASN A 21 -20.88 47.85 -16.62
C ASN A 21 -21.63 46.61 -16.08
N ASN A 22 -22.74 46.27 -16.73
CA ASN A 22 -23.55 45.11 -16.36
C ASN A 22 -23.17 43.86 -17.17
N LEU A 23 -23.26 42.70 -16.52
CA LEU A 23 -23.24 41.37 -17.11
C LEU A 23 -24.67 40.81 -17.20
N HIS A 24 -24.88 39.71 -17.92
CA HIS A 24 -26.21 39.17 -18.21
C HIS A 24 -26.36 37.65 -17.94
N GLY A 25 -25.29 36.92 -17.60
CA GLY A 25 -25.34 35.48 -17.30
C GLY A 25 -24.97 35.07 -15.88
N CYS A 26 -24.49 35.98 -15.03
CA CYS A 26 -23.93 35.64 -13.73
C CYS A 26 -24.97 35.19 -12.69
N VAL A 27 -26.23 35.63 -12.81
CA VAL A 27 -27.34 35.08 -12.02
C VAL A 27 -27.83 33.74 -12.58
N ASN A 28 -27.78 33.54 -13.89
CA ASN A 28 -28.12 32.23 -14.49
C ASN A 28 -27.07 31.16 -14.12
N ASP A 29 -25.79 31.54 -14.07
CA ASP A 29 -24.68 30.67 -13.66
C ASP A 29 -24.88 30.08 -12.25
N ILE A 30 -25.26 30.90 -11.25
CA ILE A 30 -25.52 30.40 -9.89
C ILE A 30 -26.78 29.53 -9.80
N ASP A 31 -27.80 29.79 -10.63
CA ASP A 31 -29.04 29.00 -10.64
C ASP A 31 -28.81 27.61 -11.27
N GLU A 32 -27.95 27.45 -12.28
CA GLU A 32 -27.53 26.13 -12.77
C GLU A 32 -26.67 25.36 -11.75
N ILE A 33 -25.82 26.05 -10.97
CA ILE A 33 -25.06 25.44 -9.86
C ILE A 33 -26.01 24.96 -8.75
N GLU A 34 -26.96 25.80 -8.33
CA GLU A 34 -28.00 25.44 -7.35
C GLU A 34 -28.83 24.22 -7.81
N ASN A 35 -29.29 24.22 -9.07
CA ASN A 35 -30.03 23.10 -9.64
C ASN A 35 -29.19 21.80 -9.67
N TYR A 36 -27.90 21.87 -10.02
CA TYR A 36 -27.03 20.70 -9.98
C TYR A 36 -26.84 20.15 -8.55
N LEU A 37 -26.66 21.03 -7.57
CA LEU A 37 -26.49 20.67 -6.16
C LEU A 37 -27.73 19.94 -5.62
N TYR A 38 -28.93 20.49 -5.80
CA TYR A 38 -30.17 19.87 -5.30
C TYR A 38 -30.58 18.59 -6.04
N LEU A 39 -30.24 18.44 -7.33
CA LEU A 39 -30.57 17.23 -8.10
C LEU A 39 -29.62 16.05 -7.83
N ASN A 40 -28.42 16.31 -7.29
CA ASN A 40 -27.43 15.27 -7.02
C ASN A 40 -27.68 14.58 -5.66
N LYS A 41 -28.26 13.37 -5.72
CA LYS A 41 -28.65 12.55 -4.55
C LYS A 41 -27.52 12.23 -3.57
N ASN A 42 -26.25 12.44 -3.93
CA ASN A 42 -25.12 12.23 -3.02
C ASN A 42 -24.97 13.36 -1.99
N PHE A 43 -25.64 14.50 -2.15
CA PHE A 43 -25.52 15.65 -1.26
C PHE A 43 -26.74 15.88 -0.37
N ASN A 44 -26.50 16.52 0.77
CA ASN A 44 -27.46 17.20 1.62
C ASN A 44 -27.03 18.68 1.70
N VAL A 45 -27.76 19.59 1.04
CA VAL A 45 -27.22 20.92 0.68
C VAL A 45 -27.92 22.05 1.43
N THR A 46 -27.12 22.94 2.04
CA THR A 46 -27.54 24.25 2.53
C THR A 46 -26.95 25.33 1.60
N ILE A 47 -27.77 26.29 1.16
CA ILE A 47 -27.35 27.32 0.19
C ILE A 47 -27.69 28.73 0.69
N GLN A 48 -26.71 29.62 0.69
CA GLN A 48 -26.90 31.07 0.74
C GLN A 48 -26.56 31.65 -0.64
N LYS A 49 -27.47 32.43 -1.24
CA LYS A 49 -27.22 33.18 -2.48
C LYS A 49 -27.10 34.68 -2.18
N LEU A 50 -26.08 35.34 -2.70
CA LEU A 50 -25.99 36.80 -2.72
C LEU A 50 -26.04 37.27 -4.19
N ILE A 51 -27.11 37.98 -4.53
CA ILE A 51 -27.46 38.35 -5.90
C ILE A 51 -27.38 39.86 -6.09
N ASN A 52 -26.66 40.31 -7.12
CA ASN A 52 -26.56 41.71 -7.52
C ASN A 52 -26.22 42.63 -6.33
N ASN A 53 -27.13 43.53 -5.95
CA ASN A 53 -26.95 44.51 -4.87
C ASN A 53 -26.88 43.90 -3.45
N GLN A 54 -27.03 42.58 -3.30
CA GLN A 54 -26.76 41.86 -2.05
C GLN A 54 -25.28 41.44 -1.93
N ALA A 55 -24.56 41.33 -3.04
CA ALA A 55 -23.19 40.85 -3.11
C ALA A 55 -22.16 41.98 -2.85
N THR A 56 -22.36 42.76 -1.78
CA THR A 56 -21.36 43.74 -1.33
C THR A 56 -20.15 43.02 -0.73
N ARG A 57 -18.97 43.65 -0.73
CA ARG A 57 -17.76 43.07 -0.13
C ARG A 57 -17.98 42.68 1.34
N LYS A 58 -18.76 43.48 2.08
CA LYS A 58 -19.15 43.20 3.47
C LYS A 58 -19.97 41.91 3.61
N GLU A 59 -21.01 41.70 2.80
CA GLU A 59 -21.85 40.51 2.94
C GLU A 59 -21.18 39.23 2.41
N ILE A 60 -20.25 39.35 1.45
CA ILE A 60 -19.39 38.24 1.04
C ILE A 60 -18.47 37.82 2.21
N ILE A 61 -17.81 38.77 2.88
CA ILE A 61 -16.98 38.51 4.07
C ILE A 61 -17.82 37.89 5.20
N ASN A 62 -19.00 38.46 5.48
CA ASN A 62 -19.96 37.91 6.46
C ASN A 62 -20.32 36.45 6.18
N GLY A 63 -20.48 36.08 4.90
CA GLY A 63 -20.74 34.70 4.47
C GLY A 63 -19.59 33.73 4.79
N PHE A 64 -18.33 34.15 4.66
CA PHE A 64 -17.17 33.37 5.11
C PHE A 64 -17.11 33.28 6.65
N GLU A 65 -17.28 34.42 7.34
CA GLU A 65 -17.09 34.50 8.79
C GLU A 65 -18.15 33.76 9.60
N ASN A 66 -19.42 33.83 9.18
CA ASN A 66 -20.58 33.44 10.00
C ASN A 66 -21.51 32.36 9.39
N TYR A 67 -21.41 32.05 8.09
CA TYR A 67 -22.27 31.04 7.45
C TYR A 67 -21.49 29.80 7.01
N LEU A 68 -20.43 29.95 6.21
CA LEU A 68 -19.59 28.80 5.82
C LEU A 68 -18.86 28.17 7.02
N SER A 69 -18.68 28.95 8.10
CA SER A 69 -18.07 28.51 9.36
C SER A 69 -18.97 27.63 10.24
N GLU A 70 -20.24 27.42 9.88
CA GLU A 70 -21.12 26.43 10.54
C GLU A 70 -20.79 24.97 10.15
N ALA A 71 -20.02 24.77 9.07
CA ALA A 71 -19.62 23.47 8.56
C ALA A 71 -18.56 22.78 9.46
N LYS A 72 -18.53 21.45 9.44
CA LYS A 72 -17.64 20.62 10.28
C LYS A 72 -16.66 19.83 9.42
N GLU A 73 -15.63 19.27 10.07
CA GLU A 73 -14.53 18.50 9.47
C GLU A 73 -14.94 17.48 8.39
N ASN A 74 -16.09 16.82 8.55
CA ASN A 74 -16.59 15.79 7.63
C ASN A 74 -17.50 16.31 6.50
N ASP A 75 -17.87 17.59 6.56
CA ASP A 75 -18.75 18.26 5.60
C ASP A 75 -17.92 18.80 4.41
N THR A 76 -18.56 19.57 3.53
CA THR A 76 -17.92 20.20 2.38
C THR A 76 -18.42 21.63 2.22
N ILE A 77 -17.48 22.53 1.94
CA ILE A 77 -17.73 23.96 1.75
C ILE A 77 -17.59 24.27 0.26
N LEU A 78 -18.53 25.02 -0.29
CA LEU A 78 -18.47 25.54 -1.66
C LEU A 78 -18.64 27.05 -1.66
N PHE A 79 -17.59 27.78 -2.01
CA PHE A 79 -17.70 29.19 -2.42
C PHE A 79 -17.72 29.25 -3.95
N TYR A 80 -18.76 29.83 -4.52
CA TYR A 80 -18.89 30.01 -5.97
C TYR A 80 -19.11 31.49 -6.29
N TYR A 81 -18.37 32.02 -7.26
CA TYR A 81 -18.48 33.40 -7.74
C TYR A 81 -18.60 33.46 -9.25
N SER A 82 -19.64 34.13 -9.75
CA SER A 82 -19.75 34.59 -11.14
C SER A 82 -20.03 36.10 -11.16
N GLY A 83 -19.22 36.83 -11.90
CA GLY A 83 -19.25 38.29 -11.93
C GLY A 83 -18.00 38.87 -12.58
N HIS A 84 -17.82 40.18 -12.49
CA HIS A 84 -16.59 40.82 -12.95
C HIS A 84 -15.40 40.50 -12.03
N GLY A 85 -14.20 40.37 -12.63
CA GLY A 85 -12.92 40.46 -11.93
C GLY A 85 -12.04 41.55 -12.56
N THR A 86 -10.94 41.89 -11.90
CA THR A 86 -10.02 42.98 -12.29
C THR A 86 -8.67 42.86 -11.58
N GLN A 87 -7.73 43.73 -11.95
CA GLN A 87 -6.43 43.90 -11.30
C GLN A 87 -6.33 45.28 -10.64
N GLU A 88 -5.70 45.34 -9.47
CA GLU A 88 -5.16 46.58 -8.89
C GLU A 88 -3.62 46.52 -8.85
N ARG A 89 -2.95 47.64 -8.61
CA ARG A 89 -1.47 47.66 -8.48
C ARG A 89 -1.03 47.06 -7.14
N ALA A 90 -0.02 46.20 -7.17
CA ALA A 90 0.61 45.66 -5.98
C ALA A 90 1.57 46.67 -5.33
N ASP A 91 1.64 46.66 -4.00
CA ASP A 91 2.77 47.23 -3.27
C ASP A 91 4.03 46.36 -3.43
N SER A 92 5.20 47.02 -3.41
CA SER A 92 6.55 46.45 -3.33
C SER A 92 6.78 45.29 -2.34
N ILE A 93 5.96 45.15 -1.28
CA ILE A 93 6.02 44.00 -0.37
C ILE A 93 5.67 42.67 -1.05
N TRP A 94 4.83 42.68 -2.10
CA TRP A 94 4.32 41.48 -2.77
C TRP A 94 5.31 40.93 -3.81
N LYS A 95 6.49 40.49 -3.34
CA LYS A 95 7.62 40.01 -4.17
C LYS A 95 7.32 38.79 -5.07
N GLU A 96 6.17 38.15 -4.86
CA GLU A 96 5.68 37.04 -5.68
C GLU A 96 5.01 37.52 -6.99
N GLU A 97 4.52 38.76 -7.04
CA GLU A 97 3.79 39.33 -8.18
C GLU A 97 4.77 39.91 -9.21
N THR A 98 5.14 39.10 -10.20
CA THR A 98 6.19 39.45 -11.18
C THR A 98 5.76 40.52 -12.20
N ASP A 99 4.46 40.80 -12.31
CA ASP A 99 3.90 41.92 -13.09
C ASP A 99 3.60 43.17 -12.24
N GLY A 100 3.67 43.07 -10.91
CA GLY A 100 3.35 44.13 -9.96
C GLY A 100 1.86 44.40 -9.79
N LEU A 101 0.99 43.39 -9.98
CA LEU A 101 -0.47 43.52 -9.85
C LEU A 101 -1.05 42.60 -8.75
N LEU A 102 -2.27 42.89 -8.31
CA LEU A 102 -3.05 42.04 -7.39
C LEU A 102 -4.42 41.74 -8.02
N GLU A 103 -4.77 40.46 -8.02
CA GLU A 103 -6.02 39.99 -8.59
C GLU A 103 -7.21 40.22 -7.65
N CYS A 104 -8.33 40.72 -8.19
CA CYS A 104 -9.48 41.15 -7.42
C CYS A 104 -10.81 40.66 -8.00
N LEU A 105 -11.75 40.28 -7.12
CA LEU A 105 -13.17 40.18 -7.46
C LEU A 105 -13.84 41.54 -7.33
N VAL A 106 -14.73 41.86 -8.28
CA VAL A 106 -15.51 43.10 -8.27
C VAL A 106 -16.87 42.84 -7.60
N CYS A 107 -16.95 43.08 -6.29
CA CYS A 107 -18.20 43.06 -5.53
C CYS A 107 -19.12 44.21 -5.97
N TYR A 108 -20.38 44.22 -5.49
CA TYR A 108 -21.32 45.30 -5.80
C TYR A 108 -20.79 46.68 -5.33
N ASP A 109 -20.69 47.61 -6.29
CA ASP A 109 -19.97 48.88 -6.17
C ASP A 109 -20.84 50.00 -5.56
N GLU A 110 -21.29 49.78 -4.32
CA GLU A 110 -22.16 50.74 -3.64
C GLU A 110 -21.49 52.09 -3.32
N THR A 111 -20.17 52.11 -3.12
CA THR A 111 -19.35 53.32 -2.88
C THR A 111 -18.40 53.62 -4.05
N ASN A 112 -17.83 54.84 -4.07
CA ASN A 112 -16.80 55.24 -5.05
C ASN A 112 -15.36 54.84 -4.66
N LYS A 113 -15.15 54.18 -3.50
CA LYS A 113 -13.83 53.83 -2.99
C LYS A 113 -13.49 52.39 -3.34
N VAL A 114 -12.44 52.22 -4.14
CA VAL A 114 -12.03 50.97 -4.78
C VAL A 114 -11.95 49.80 -3.78
N SER A 115 -11.26 50.01 -2.66
CA SER A 115 -11.08 49.02 -1.58
C SER A 115 -12.36 48.67 -0.79
N ASP A 116 -13.48 49.37 -1.00
CA ASP A 116 -14.78 48.98 -0.45
C ASP A 116 -15.48 47.92 -1.30
N PHE A 117 -15.17 47.81 -2.60
CA PHE A 117 -15.82 46.86 -3.52
C PHE A 117 -14.86 45.89 -4.24
N LEU A 118 -13.54 46.08 -4.19
CA LEU A 118 -12.56 45.08 -4.64
C LEU A 118 -12.13 44.17 -3.49
N LEU A 119 -12.43 42.87 -3.62
CA LEU A 119 -11.93 41.83 -2.71
C LEU A 119 -10.70 41.17 -3.36
N ALA A 120 -9.51 41.40 -2.81
CA ALA A 120 -8.26 40.92 -3.39
C ALA A 120 -7.97 39.44 -3.09
N ASP A 121 -7.17 38.78 -3.94
CA ASP A 121 -6.79 37.37 -3.79
C ASP A 121 -6.10 37.09 -2.44
N LYS A 122 -5.31 38.05 -1.92
CA LYS A 122 -4.69 37.96 -0.60
C LYS A 122 -5.73 37.96 0.53
N GLU A 123 -6.85 38.66 0.35
CA GLU A 123 -7.96 38.67 1.31
C GLU A 123 -8.76 37.35 1.24
N LEU A 124 -8.99 36.83 0.03
CA LEU A 124 -9.57 35.50 -0.16
C LEU A 124 -8.67 34.40 0.42
N ARG A 125 -7.35 34.47 0.20
CA ARG A 125 -6.36 33.53 0.77
C ARG A 125 -6.45 33.50 2.29
N PHE A 126 -6.55 34.67 2.93
CA PHE A 126 -6.73 34.82 4.37
C PHE A 126 -8.09 34.29 4.86
N LEU A 127 -9.20 34.62 4.20
CA LEU A 127 -10.54 34.12 4.53
C LEU A 127 -10.63 32.59 4.44
N ILE A 128 -10.03 31.99 3.40
CA ILE A 128 -9.96 30.55 3.22
C ILE A 128 -9.06 29.90 4.29
N ALA A 129 -8.00 30.58 4.74
CA ALA A 129 -7.17 30.14 5.86
C ALA A 129 -7.96 30.11 7.18
N GLU A 130 -8.60 31.21 7.57
CA GLU A 130 -9.44 31.22 8.78
C GLU A 130 -10.57 30.19 8.72
N LEU A 131 -11.21 30.03 7.56
CA LEU A 131 -12.29 29.06 7.38
C LEU A 131 -11.79 27.61 7.50
N TYR A 132 -10.61 27.30 6.97
CA TYR A 132 -9.99 25.98 7.12
C TYR A 132 -9.57 25.68 8.57
N GLU A 133 -8.96 26.65 9.26
CA GLU A 133 -8.55 26.48 10.66
C GLU A 133 -9.74 26.38 11.62
N ARG A 134 -10.90 26.99 11.29
CA ARG A 134 -12.13 26.89 12.11
C ARG A 134 -12.91 25.59 11.89
N THR A 135 -12.91 25.04 10.67
CA THR A 135 -13.83 23.94 10.28
C THR A 135 -13.14 22.62 9.98
N HIS A 136 -11.89 22.66 9.50
CA HIS A 136 -11.16 21.55 8.87
C HIS A 136 -11.91 20.83 7.74
N ALA A 137 -12.97 21.45 7.20
CA ALA A 137 -13.82 20.87 6.17
C ALA A 137 -13.13 20.85 4.79
N HIS A 138 -13.66 20.05 3.86
CA HIS A 138 -13.19 20.06 2.46
C HIS A 138 -13.68 21.34 1.76
N ILE A 139 -12.81 22.34 1.60
CA ILE A 139 -13.14 23.63 0.98
C ILE A 139 -12.93 23.59 -0.53
N VAL A 140 -13.92 24.12 -1.25
CA VAL A 140 -13.95 24.22 -2.71
C VAL A 140 -14.31 25.65 -3.08
N THR A 141 -13.48 26.29 -3.92
CA THR A 141 -13.73 27.64 -4.44
C THR A 141 -13.85 27.58 -5.97
N ILE A 142 -14.79 28.32 -6.56
CA ILE A 142 -15.06 28.31 -8.00
C ILE A 142 -15.26 29.75 -8.49
N PHE A 143 -14.51 30.15 -9.52
CA PHE A 143 -14.50 31.52 -10.03
C PHE A 143 -14.75 31.55 -11.56
N ASP A 144 -15.92 32.05 -11.96
CA ASP A 144 -16.28 32.35 -13.36
C ASP A 144 -16.18 33.87 -13.61
N CYS A 145 -14.94 34.37 -13.59
CA CYS A 145 -14.56 35.78 -13.76
C CYS A 145 -13.21 35.92 -14.47
N CYS A 146 -12.87 37.15 -14.90
CA CYS A 146 -11.59 37.45 -15.56
C CYS A 146 -10.60 38.10 -14.61
N HIS A 147 -9.33 38.11 -15.01
CA HIS A 147 -8.25 38.68 -14.22
C HIS A 147 -7.47 39.72 -15.03
N SER A 148 -6.70 39.33 -16.04
CA SER A 148 -6.02 40.28 -16.94
C SER A 148 -6.58 40.31 -18.38
N GLY A 149 -6.02 41.22 -19.19
CA GLY A 149 -6.61 41.69 -20.43
C GLY A 149 -5.89 41.38 -21.74
N ASP A 150 -4.82 40.58 -21.75
CA ASP A 150 -3.92 40.52 -22.91
C ASP A 150 -4.53 39.75 -24.10
N ASN A 151 -4.61 40.40 -25.27
CA ASN A 151 -5.68 40.12 -26.25
C ASN A 151 -5.17 39.98 -27.69
N THR A 152 -4.36 38.95 -27.98
CA THR A 152 -3.96 38.60 -29.36
C THR A 152 -3.80 37.11 -29.67
N ARG A 153 -4.86 36.44 -30.18
CA ARG A 153 -4.77 35.74 -31.49
C ARG A 153 -6.09 35.24 -32.13
N ASN A 154 -7.10 34.76 -31.38
CA ASN A 154 -8.35 34.24 -32.00
C ASN A 154 -9.64 35.00 -31.65
N GLY A 155 -9.65 35.98 -30.74
CA GLY A 155 -10.86 36.71 -30.33
C GLY A 155 -11.78 37.16 -31.47
N ALA A 156 -11.21 37.65 -32.57
CA ALA A 156 -11.95 38.05 -33.78
C ALA A 156 -12.76 36.91 -34.44
N LEU A 157 -12.35 35.64 -34.29
CA LEU A 157 -13.12 34.48 -34.77
C LEU A 157 -14.32 34.18 -33.86
N VAL A 158 -14.19 34.41 -32.54
CA VAL A 158 -15.28 34.22 -31.58
C VAL A 158 -16.33 35.32 -31.76
N GLU A 159 -15.89 36.57 -31.88
CA GLU A 159 -16.75 37.73 -32.18
C GLU A 159 -17.46 37.60 -33.53
N ALA A 160 -16.82 36.99 -34.54
CA ALA A 160 -17.45 36.70 -35.83
C ALA A 160 -18.45 35.51 -35.79
N SER A 161 -18.35 34.63 -34.79
CA SER A 161 -19.17 33.40 -34.69
C SER A 161 -20.40 33.54 -33.79
N PHE A 162 -20.38 34.46 -32.83
CA PHE A 162 -21.44 34.62 -31.83
C PHE A 162 -21.96 36.06 -31.79
N LYS A 163 -23.29 36.25 -31.88
CA LYS A 163 -23.92 37.58 -31.99
C LYS A 163 -23.80 38.47 -30.74
N SER A 164 -23.38 37.92 -29.62
CA SER A 164 -23.22 38.62 -28.34
C SER A 164 -22.24 37.84 -27.47
N VAL A 165 -21.07 38.42 -27.23
CA VAL A 165 -20.03 37.92 -26.34
C VAL A 165 -19.67 39.06 -25.39
N ILE A 166 -19.70 38.81 -24.08
CA ILE A 166 -19.36 39.81 -23.07
C ILE A 166 -18.21 39.27 -22.22
N LYS A 167 -17.18 40.09 -22.01
CA LYS A 167 -15.98 39.77 -21.23
C LYS A 167 -16.22 40.09 -19.75
N LYS A 168 -15.99 39.15 -18.84
CA LYS A 168 -16.21 39.33 -17.39
C LYS A 168 -15.06 40.10 -16.70
N ILE A 169 -14.57 41.20 -17.30
CA ILE A 169 -13.43 42.02 -16.83
C ILE A 169 -13.79 43.51 -16.71
N VAL A 170 -13.13 44.22 -15.78
CA VAL A 170 -13.26 45.68 -15.58
C VAL A 170 -11.86 46.31 -15.48
N TYR A 171 -11.76 47.59 -15.82
CA TYR A 171 -10.56 48.42 -15.63
C TYR A 171 -10.93 49.74 -14.93
N ASP A 172 -9.94 50.45 -14.39
CA ASP A 172 -10.12 51.84 -13.98
C ASP A 172 -10.46 52.74 -15.18
N LYS A 173 -10.96 53.95 -14.91
CA LYS A 173 -11.34 55.01 -15.86
C LYS A 173 -10.25 55.35 -16.89
N ASN A 174 -9.00 55.02 -16.61
CA ASN A 174 -7.84 55.22 -17.49
C ASN A 174 -7.55 54.03 -18.43
N GLY A 175 -8.35 52.95 -18.38
CA GLY A 175 -8.17 51.74 -19.20
C GLY A 175 -7.04 50.82 -18.72
N GLY A 176 -6.72 50.85 -17.43
CA GLY A 176 -5.67 50.03 -16.82
C GLY A 176 -6.05 49.50 -15.43
N PRO A 177 -5.12 48.86 -14.70
CA PRO A 177 -5.37 48.33 -13.36
C PRO A 177 -5.69 49.45 -12.37
N PHE A 178 -6.52 49.11 -11.36
CA PHE A 178 -6.94 50.02 -10.31
C PHE A 178 -5.75 50.51 -9.43
N PRO A 179 -5.89 51.67 -8.74
CA PRO A 179 -4.87 52.18 -7.83
C PRO A 179 -4.53 51.20 -6.70
N GLN A 180 -3.27 51.21 -6.27
CA GLN A 180 -2.77 50.41 -5.14
C GLN A 180 -3.51 50.78 -3.84
N ARG A 181 -4.08 49.79 -3.13
CA ARG A 181 -4.64 49.99 -1.78
C ARG A 181 -3.56 50.15 -0.72
N GLN A 182 -3.89 50.80 0.39
CA GLN A 182 -3.00 50.91 1.55
C GLN A 182 -3.05 49.64 2.41
N TRP A 183 -1.99 49.34 3.18
CA TRP A 183 -1.97 48.15 4.06
C TRP A 183 -3.18 48.12 5.02
N SER A 184 -3.56 49.27 5.59
CA SER A 184 -4.72 49.44 6.47
C SER A 184 -6.09 49.25 5.81
N GLU A 185 -6.15 48.97 4.50
CA GLU A 185 -7.39 48.68 3.77
C GLU A 185 -7.59 47.17 3.51
N PHE A 186 -6.57 46.34 3.72
CA PHE A 186 -6.72 44.88 3.70
C PHE A 186 -7.48 44.40 4.95
N LEU A 187 -8.39 43.45 4.76
CA LEU A 187 -9.16 42.81 5.83
C LEU A 187 -8.29 42.33 7.00
N PHE A 188 -7.17 41.67 6.69
CA PHE A 188 -6.26 41.08 7.67
C PHE A 188 -5.36 42.08 8.42
N SER A 189 -5.39 43.37 8.09
CA SER A 189 -4.46 44.38 8.65
C SER A 189 -4.58 44.57 10.17
N ASN A 190 -5.73 44.25 10.77
CA ASN A 190 -5.92 44.23 12.22
C ASN A 190 -5.21 43.04 12.90
N SER A 191 -5.14 41.90 12.20
CA SER A 191 -4.53 40.65 12.67
C SER A 191 -3.04 40.59 12.36
N ILE A 192 -2.63 41.10 11.19
CA ILE A 192 -1.26 41.15 10.69
C ILE A 192 -0.82 42.61 10.66
N LYS A 193 -0.27 43.08 11.79
CA LYS A 193 0.00 44.50 12.04
C LYS A 193 1.14 45.08 11.20
N GLU A 194 2.15 44.27 10.88
CA GLU A 194 3.31 44.66 10.10
C GLU A 194 3.17 44.18 8.64
N PRO A 195 3.45 45.04 7.63
CA PRO A 195 3.40 44.64 6.22
C PRO A 195 4.31 43.45 5.89
N THR A 196 3.74 42.41 5.29
CA THR A 196 4.44 41.16 4.94
C THR A 196 3.79 40.47 3.75
N SER A 197 4.58 39.76 2.93
CA SER A 197 4.06 38.90 1.86
C SER A 197 3.48 37.58 2.37
N ASN A 198 3.87 37.14 3.57
CA ASN A 198 3.53 35.83 4.12
C ASN A 198 2.11 35.82 4.73
N ILE A 199 1.11 35.74 3.86
CA ILE A 199 -0.30 35.61 4.23
C ILE A 199 -0.66 34.11 4.37
N PRO A 200 -1.28 33.68 5.50
CA PRO A 200 -1.70 32.30 5.72
C PRO A 200 -2.54 31.71 4.58
N GLN A 201 -2.41 30.41 4.33
CA GLN A 201 -3.14 29.69 3.27
C GLN A 201 -3.79 28.41 3.81
N GLY A 202 -5.12 28.37 3.82
CA GLY A 202 -5.90 27.18 4.18
C GLY A 202 -5.96 26.15 3.06
N VAL A 203 -6.19 24.88 3.41
CA VAL A 203 -6.29 23.76 2.46
C VAL A 203 -7.62 23.81 1.72
N HIS A 204 -7.59 23.86 0.38
CA HIS A 204 -8.78 23.96 -0.47
C HIS A 204 -8.49 23.48 -1.91
N VAL A 205 -9.55 23.31 -2.71
CA VAL A 205 -9.48 23.18 -4.18
C VAL A 205 -10.09 24.42 -4.83
N GLN A 206 -9.33 25.11 -5.67
CA GLN A 206 -9.80 26.27 -6.43
C GLN A 206 -9.99 25.91 -7.90
N LEU A 207 -11.16 26.17 -8.47
CA LEU A 207 -11.44 26.09 -9.90
C LEU A 207 -11.60 27.50 -10.48
N ALA A 208 -10.96 27.80 -11.60
CA ALA A 208 -11.07 29.09 -12.28
C ALA A 208 -11.34 28.90 -13.78
N ALA A 209 -12.16 29.80 -14.36
CA ALA A 209 -12.60 29.71 -15.75
C ALA A 209 -11.47 29.79 -16.79
N CYS A 210 -10.39 30.48 -16.48
CA CYS A 210 -9.25 30.67 -17.37
C CYS A 210 -7.93 30.86 -16.59
N GLU A 211 -6.81 30.90 -17.30
CA GLU A 211 -5.52 31.33 -16.73
C GLU A 211 -5.51 32.85 -16.48
N SER A 212 -4.55 33.37 -15.69
CA SER A 212 -4.50 34.79 -15.35
C SER A 212 -4.34 35.69 -16.57
N ASN A 213 -3.63 35.24 -17.60
CA ASN A 213 -3.41 35.92 -18.89
C ASN A 213 -4.55 35.72 -19.92
N GLN A 214 -5.75 35.33 -19.46
CA GLN A 214 -6.91 35.05 -20.31
C GLN A 214 -8.19 35.73 -19.78
N THR A 215 -9.23 35.73 -20.62
CA THR A 215 -10.51 36.40 -20.33
C THR A 215 -11.68 35.40 -20.36
N ALA A 216 -12.35 35.19 -19.23
CA ALA A 216 -13.65 34.52 -19.14
C ALA A 216 -14.76 35.31 -19.89
N ILE A 217 -15.73 34.60 -20.47
CA ILE A 217 -16.81 35.21 -21.26
C ILE A 217 -18.15 34.57 -20.96
N GLU A 218 -19.20 35.38 -21.08
CA GLU A 218 -20.57 34.91 -21.24
C GLU A 218 -20.98 34.99 -22.72
N ILE A 219 -21.79 34.02 -23.15
CA ILE A 219 -22.39 33.97 -24.49
C ILE A 219 -23.89 33.72 -24.32
N ALA A 220 -24.71 34.60 -24.90
CA ALA A 220 -26.18 34.52 -24.88
C ALA A 220 -26.82 34.43 -23.46
N GLY A 221 -26.14 34.93 -22.42
CA GLY A 221 -26.63 34.90 -21.03
C GLY A 221 -26.16 33.71 -20.20
N GLU A 222 -25.10 33.02 -20.60
CA GLU A 222 -24.50 31.91 -19.84
C GLU A 222 -22.97 32.02 -19.81
N GLY A 223 -22.36 31.78 -18.65
CA GLY A 223 -20.91 31.64 -18.49
C GLY A 223 -20.40 30.37 -19.17
N VAL A 224 -19.45 30.52 -20.10
CA VAL A 224 -18.95 29.40 -20.93
C VAL A 224 -18.27 28.31 -20.09
N PHE A 225 -17.53 28.71 -19.05
CA PHE A 225 -16.93 27.78 -18.10
C PHE A 225 -17.98 27.04 -17.27
N THR A 226 -18.90 27.76 -16.59
CA THR A 226 -19.91 27.13 -15.73
C THR A 226 -20.84 26.19 -16.50
N LYS A 227 -21.25 26.56 -17.72
CA LYS A 227 -22.00 25.67 -18.62
C LYS A 227 -21.24 24.38 -18.95
N THR A 228 -19.94 24.48 -19.16
CA THR A 228 -19.07 23.33 -19.47
C THR A 228 -18.81 22.47 -18.21
N LEU A 229 -18.59 23.09 -17.05
CA LEU A 229 -18.46 22.44 -15.74
C LEU A 229 -19.70 21.59 -15.43
N ILE A 230 -20.88 22.18 -15.53
CA ILE A 230 -22.15 21.50 -15.30
C ILE A 230 -22.39 20.38 -16.33
N LYS A 231 -22.04 20.58 -17.60
CA LYS A 231 -22.13 19.51 -18.62
C LYS A 231 -21.25 18.30 -18.28
N VAL A 232 -20.00 18.53 -17.87
CA VAL A 232 -19.08 17.44 -17.48
C VAL A 232 -19.59 16.73 -16.24
N LEU A 233 -19.94 17.47 -15.18
CA LEU A 233 -20.40 16.87 -13.91
C LEU A 233 -21.68 16.04 -14.08
N LYS A 234 -22.66 16.54 -14.85
CA LYS A 234 -23.87 15.79 -15.23
C LYS A 234 -23.50 14.54 -16.05
N GLY A 235 -22.62 14.64 -17.06
CA GLY A 235 -22.19 13.52 -17.91
C GLY A 235 -21.40 12.42 -17.18
N CYS A 236 -20.56 12.79 -16.22
CA CYS A 236 -19.81 11.83 -15.40
C CYS A 236 -20.66 11.21 -14.27
N GLY A 237 -21.85 11.75 -13.99
CA GLY A 237 -22.69 11.36 -12.86
C GLY A 237 -22.07 11.65 -11.49
N GLY A 238 -21.27 12.72 -11.39
CA GLY A 238 -20.50 13.08 -10.19
C GLY A 238 -19.29 12.18 -9.85
N ASN A 239 -19.21 10.96 -10.39
CA ASN A 239 -18.07 10.05 -10.18
C ASN A 239 -16.88 10.43 -11.09
N ILE A 240 -16.22 11.53 -10.73
CA ILE A 240 -15.04 12.10 -11.39
C ILE A 240 -14.18 12.84 -10.35
N SER A 241 -12.85 12.63 -10.38
CA SER A 241 -11.92 13.36 -9.50
C SER A 241 -11.73 14.80 -9.97
N TYR A 242 -11.33 15.71 -9.07
CA TYR A 242 -10.93 17.07 -9.47
C TYR A 242 -9.83 17.07 -10.55
N ASN A 243 -8.94 16.07 -10.50
CA ASN A 243 -7.88 15.91 -11.47
C ASN A 243 -8.43 15.65 -12.88
N VAL A 244 -9.27 14.62 -13.04
CA VAL A 244 -9.90 14.29 -14.33
C VAL A 244 -10.90 15.37 -14.75
N LEU A 245 -11.57 16.04 -13.80
CA LEU A 245 -12.47 17.16 -14.07
C LEU A 245 -11.74 18.34 -14.74
N ARG A 246 -10.55 18.70 -14.26
CA ARG A 246 -9.67 19.69 -14.92
C ARG A 246 -9.41 19.32 -16.37
N SER A 247 -9.01 18.07 -16.61
CA SER A 247 -8.72 17.52 -17.94
C SER A 247 -9.90 17.66 -18.89
N ARG A 248 -11.10 17.24 -18.45
CA ARG A 248 -12.35 17.37 -19.21
C ARG A 248 -12.64 18.81 -19.63
N LEU A 249 -12.57 19.73 -18.68
CA LEU A 249 -12.89 21.15 -18.90
C LEU A 249 -11.93 21.77 -19.93
N ARG A 250 -10.63 21.49 -19.82
CA ARG A 250 -9.63 21.91 -20.81
C ARG A 250 -9.88 21.24 -22.18
N GLN A 251 -10.18 19.94 -22.24
CA GLN A 251 -10.47 19.24 -23.50
C GLN A 251 -11.71 19.78 -24.22
N TYR A 252 -12.78 20.14 -23.51
CA TYR A 252 -13.98 20.74 -24.09
C TYR A 252 -13.75 22.16 -24.62
N MET A 253 -12.96 22.98 -23.93
CA MET A 253 -12.81 24.41 -24.26
C MET A 253 -11.65 24.67 -25.26
N ARG A 254 -10.59 23.86 -25.26
CA ARG A 254 -9.39 23.95 -26.14
C ARG A 254 -9.67 23.99 -27.65
N ALA A 255 -10.87 23.61 -28.09
CA ALA A 255 -11.29 23.59 -29.49
C ALA A 255 -12.32 24.68 -29.87
N SER A 256 -12.72 25.56 -28.96
CA SER A 256 -13.80 26.53 -29.22
C SER A 256 -13.66 27.90 -28.54
N PHE A 257 -12.86 28.03 -27.49
CA PHE A 257 -12.72 29.29 -26.72
C PHE A 257 -11.26 29.54 -26.33
N GLU A 258 -10.84 30.81 -26.22
CA GLU A 258 -9.49 31.19 -25.73
C GLU A 258 -9.39 31.15 -24.19
N GLN A 259 -9.91 30.07 -23.59
CA GLN A 259 -10.02 29.88 -22.14
C GLN A 259 -9.52 28.49 -21.76
N THR A 260 -8.59 28.46 -20.82
CA THR A 260 -7.96 27.27 -20.28
C THR A 260 -8.35 27.13 -18.81
N PRO A 261 -9.38 26.35 -18.46
CA PRO A 261 -9.79 26.18 -17.06
C PRO A 261 -8.67 25.64 -16.18
N ARG A 262 -8.46 26.30 -15.04
CA ARG A 262 -7.42 25.96 -14.07
C ARG A 262 -8.06 25.28 -12.85
N VAL A 263 -7.37 24.28 -12.31
CA VAL A 263 -7.63 23.78 -10.96
C VAL A 263 -6.33 23.96 -10.16
N TYR A 264 -6.42 24.71 -9.08
CA TYR A 264 -5.36 25.07 -8.16
C TYR A 264 -5.59 24.42 -6.80
N ILE A 265 -4.50 24.12 -6.10
CA ILE A 265 -4.47 23.60 -4.73
C ILE A 265 -3.24 24.19 -4.02
N PRO A 266 -3.30 24.38 -2.68
CA PRO A 266 -2.13 24.72 -1.87
C PRO A 266 -1.00 23.69 -1.94
N ILE A 267 0.21 24.13 -1.60
CA ILE A 267 1.40 23.28 -1.55
C ILE A 267 1.22 22.19 -0.46
N ASN A 268 1.58 20.94 -0.78
CA ASN A 268 1.30 19.70 -0.02
C ASN A 268 -0.15 19.15 -0.10
N ALA A 269 -1.11 19.81 -0.74
CA ALA A 269 -2.50 19.32 -0.81
C ALA A 269 -2.81 18.37 -1.99
N SER A 270 -1.80 17.70 -2.58
CA SER A 270 -1.94 16.99 -3.87
C SER A 270 -3.02 15.89 -3.88
N LYS A 271 -3.14 15.10 -2.81
CA LYS A 271 -4.10 13.99 -2.69
C LYS A 271 -5.57 14.41 -2.79
N ILE A 272 -5.87 15.71 -2.61
CA ILE A 272 -7.22 16.25 -2.72
C ILE A 272 -7.67 16.35 -4.19
N LEU A 273 -6.73 16.39 -5.15
CA LEU A 273 -7.09 16.33 -6.58
C LEU A 273 -7.73 14.98 -6.97
N ASP A 274 -7.42 13.92 -6.22
CA ASP A 274 -7.93 12.57 -6.46
C ASP A 274 -9.27 12.31 -5.75
N TYR A 275 -9.75 13.26 -4.92
CA TYR A 275 -11.10 13.23 -4.36
C TYR A 275 -12.14 13.54 -5.45
N GLY A 276 -13.34 12.97 -5.33
CA GLY A 276 -14.45 13.29 -6.21
C GLY A 276 -14.94 14.72 -6.01
N PHE A 277 -15.60 15.30 -7.03
CA PHE A 277 -16.15 16.65 -6.94
C PHE A 277 -17.10 16.80 -5.74
N LEU A 278 -16.81 17.77 -4.87
CA LEU A 278 -17.42 17.98 -3.55
C LEU A 278 -17.30 16.77 -2.60
N ASN A 279 -16.11 16.16 -2.55
CA ASN A 279 -15.75 15.07 -1.64
C ASN A 279 -16.63 13.80 -1.79
N ILE A 280 -17.09 13.51 -3.01
CA ILE A 280 -17.72 12.23 -3.36
C ILE A 280 -16.64 11.13 -3.42
N SER A 281 -16.94 9.94 -2.90
CA SER A 281 -16.08 8.76 -3.02
C SER A 281 -16.09 8.20 -4.45
N ILE A 282 -14.92 7.92 -5.02
CA ILE A 282 -14.78 7.47 -6.40
C ILE A 282 -14.76 5.93 -6.48
N ASP A 283 -15.53 5.38 -7.43
CA ASP A 283 -15.51 3.95 -7.76
C ASP A 283 -14.32 3.60 -8.68
N SER A 284 -13.21 3.16 -8.06
CA SER A 284 -11.96 2.78 -8.75
C SER A 284 -12.08 1.54 -9.63
N LYS A 285 -13.08 0.68 -9.40
CA LYS A 285 -13.40 -0.47 -10.27
C LYS A 285 -14.07 -0.05 -11.58
N LYS A 286 -14.32 1.26 -11.78
CA LYS A 286 -14.89 1.86 -12.99
C LYS A 286 -14.06 3.04 -13.52
N MET A 287 -12.77 2.85 -13.78
CA MET A 287 -12.00 3.70 -14.71
C MET A 287 -12.48 3.52 -16.16
N LEU A 288 -13.71 3.97 -16.40
CA LEU A 288 -14.29 4.08 -17.73
C LEU A 288 -13.70 5.33 -18.39
N ALA A 289 -13.21 5.18 -19.62
CA ALA A 289 -12.99 6.32 -20.50
C ALA A 289 -14.35 6.97 -20.84
N GLU A 290 -14.34 8.12 -21.52
CA GLU A 290 -15.56 8.74 -22.05
C GLU A 290 -15.43 8.98 -23.55
N VAL A 291 -16.56 8.82 -24.23
CA VAL A 291 -16.75 9.12 -25.64
C VAL A 291 -17.57 10.39 -25.77
N THR A 292 -17.02 11.33 -26.54
CA THR A 292 -17.55 12.68 -26.75
C THR A 292 -17.53 13.02 -28.24
N LYS A 293 -18.46 13.86 -28.71
CA LYS A 293 -18.47 14.28 -30.11
C LYS A 293 -17.71 15.59 -30.30
N ASN A 294 -16.69 15.56 -31.13
CA ASN A 294 -15.93 16.71 -31.58
C ASN A 294 -16.49 17.19 -32.93
N ASN A 295 -16.93 18.44 -33.01
CA ASN A 295 -17.56 19.00 -34.21
C ASN A 295 -16.66 19.01 -35.46
N LYS A 296 -15.34 18.94 -35.29
CA LYS A 296 -14.35 18.92 -36.38
C LYS A 296 -13.86 17.50 -36.71
N ASN A 297 -13.71 16.64 -35.70
CA ASN A 297 -13.00 15.36 -35.83
C ASN A 297 -13.90 14.12 -35.72
N GLY A 298 -15.17 14.25 -35.32
CA GLY A 298 -16.10 13.14 -35.10
C GLY A 298 -16.08 12.62 -33.65
N TRP A 299 -16.36 11.34 -33.44
CA TRP A 299 -16.32 10.75 -32.10
C TRP A 299 -14.88 10.58 -31.60
N GLN A 300 -14.61 11.05 -30.38
CA GLN A 300 -13.32 10.96 -29.72
C GLN A 300 -13.46 10.30 -28.34
N LEU A 301 -12.50 9.46 -28.02
CA LEU A 301 -12.28 8.77 -26.75
C LEU A 301 -11.09 9.45 -26.05
N ASN A 302 -11.21 9.82 -24.78
CA ASN A 302 -10.18 10.64 -24.09
C ASN A 302 -8.90 9.92 -23.67
N VAL A 303 -8.64 8.74 -24.22
CA VAL A 303 -7.45 7.93 -23.93
C VAL A 303 -6.74 7.60 -25.23
N GLY A 304 -5.43 7.80 -25.25
CA GLY A 304 -4.55 7.63 -26.41
C GLY A 304 -3.43 6.63 -26.18
N ALA A 305 -2.38 6.71 -26.99
CA ALA A 305 -1.26 5.79 -27.00
C ALA A 305 -0.54 5.66 -25.63
N ILE A 306 -0.40 6.74 -24.84
CA ILE A 306 0.22 6.65 -23.49
C ILE A 306 -0.61 5.85 -22.49
N HIS A 307 -1.90 5.63 -22.78
CA HIS A 307 -2.81 4.84 -21.97
C HIS A 307 -2.88 3.37 -22.43
N GLY A 308 -2.14 2.99 -23.47
CA GLY A 308 -2.03 1.61 -23.97
C GLY A 308 -2.95 1.28 -25.15
N LEU A 309 -3.66 2.27 -25.71
CA LEU A 309 -4.52 2.00 -26.87
C LEU A 309 -3.72 1.66 -28.12
N ASN A 310 -4.22 0.65 -28.82
CA ASN A 310 -3.75 0.18 -30.13
C ASN A 310 -4.97 0.00 -31.05
N VAL A 311 -4.74 -0.12 -32.36
CA VAL A 311 -5.84 -0.17 -33.35
C VAL A 311 -6.74 -1.42 -33.22
N THR A 312 -6.30 -2.42 -32.45
CA THR A 312 -7.04 -3.63 -32.12
C THR A 312 -7.75 -3.60 -30.75
N SER A 313 -7.61 -2.52 -29.96
CA SER A 313 -8.26 -2.41 -28.65
C SER A 313 -9.79 -2.39 -28.79
N GLY A 314 -10.47 -3.29 -28.06
CA GLY A 314 -11.93 -3.32 -27.98
C GLY A 314 -12.48 -2.19 -27.11
N VAL A 315 -13.48 -1.46 -27.62
CA VAL A 315 -14.13 -0.34 -26.93
C VAL A 315 -15.65 -0.59 -26.84
N ASN A 316 -16.13 -0.84 -25.62
CA ASN A 316 -17.56 -1.00 -25.30
C ASN A 316 -18.08 0.31 -24.70
N ILE A 317 -18.90 1.06 -25.44
CA ILE A 317 -19.49 2.33 -25.01
C ILE A 317 -20.79 2.05 -24.25
N VAL A 318 -20.95 2.64 -23.06
CA VAL A 318 -22.09 2.47 -22.16
C VAL A 318 -22.81 3.82 -21.99
N ASN A 319 -24.13 3.82 -22.13
CA ASN A 319 -24.94 5.01 -21.80
C ASN A 319 -25.02 5.20 -20.26
N VAL A 320 -24.76 6.42 -19.79
CA VAL A 320 -24.78 6.77 -18.36
C VAL A 320 -26.21 6.83 -17.79
N GLU A 321 -27.19 7.19 -18.63
CA GLU A 321 -28.62 7.23 -18.28
C GLU A 321 -29.26 5.83 -18.27
N ASP A 322 -28.73 4.90 -19.08
CA ASP A 322 -29.20 3.52 -19.20
C ASP A 322 -28.00 2.57 -19.41
N PRO A 323 -27.40 2.06 -18.31
CA PRO A 323 -26.24 1.17 -18.37
C PRO A 323 -26.48 -0.17 -19.08
N THR A 324 -27.71 -0.50 -19.46
CA THR A 324 -28.01 -1.71 -20.26
C THR A 324 -27.74 -1.50 -21.76
N LYS A 325 -27.68 -0.25 -22.22
CA LYS A 325 -27.35 0.09 -23.61
C LYS A 325 -25.84 0.15 -23.82
N ILE A 326 -25.31 -0.89 -24.45
CA ILE A 326 -23.90 -1.00 -24.84
C ILE A 326 -23.78 -0.90 -26.38
N PHE A 327 -23.00 0.08 -26.86
CA PHE A 327 -22.64 0.27 -28.26
C PHE A 327 -21.19 -0.17 -28.47
N LYS A 328 -20.84 -0.74 -29.62
CA LYS A 328 -19.45 -1.10 -29.94
C LYS A 328 -18.84 -0.05 -30.86
N ALA A 329 -17.61 0.35 -30.55
CA ALA A 329 -16.85 1.27 -31.39
C ALA A 329 -15.62 0.59 -32.01
N LYS A 330 -15.16 1.14 -33.13
CA LYS A 330 -13.87 0.80 -33.76
C LYS A 330 -12.94 2.00 -33.67
N ILE A 331 -11.67 1.74 -33.40
CA ILE A 331 -10.62 2.75 -33.47
C ILE A 331 -10.27 3.01 -34.93
N ARG A 332 -10.09 4.28 -35.32
CA ARG A 332 -9.69 4.64 -36.68
C ARG A 332 -8.23 4.28 -36.93
N GLU A 333 -7.92 3.87 -38.15
CA GLU A 333 -6.60 3.37 -38.57
C GLU A 333 -5.45 4.38 -38.36
N ASN A 334 -5.76 5.69 -38.42
CA ASN A 334 -4.86 6.78 -38.02
C ASN A 334 -5.49 7.66 -36.91
N GLY A 335 -6.30 7.05 -36.03
CA GLY A 335 -7.09 7.75 -35.02
C GLY A 335 -6.40 7.94 -33.67
N ILE A 336 -5.33 7.19 -33.38
CA ILE A 336 -4.68 7.18 -32.06
C ILE A 336 -3.67 8.33 -31.98
N PHE A 337 -3.97 9.31 -31.14
CA PHE A 337 -3.05 10.35 -30.73
C PHE A 337 -2.40 9.96 -29.40
N ILE A 338 -1.53 10.81 -28.86
CA ILE A 338 -0.80 10.50 -27.63
C ILE A 338 -1.74 10.33 -26.43
N ASP A 339 -2.64 11.28 -26.19
CA ASP A 339 -3.53 11.32 -25.03
C ASP A 339 -5.01 11.05 -25.35
N PHE A 340 -5.44 11.13 -26.62
CA PHE A 340 -6.81 10.79 -27.07
C PHE A 340 -6.84 9.88 -28.31
N THR A 341 -8.01 9.32 -28.64
CA THR A 341 -8.22 8.46 -29.81
C THR A 341 -9.52 8.80 -30.55
N LEU A 342 -9.47 8.90 -31.88
CA LEU A 342 -10.66 9.02 -32.74
C LEU A 342 -11.24 7.65 -33.07
N ILE A 343 -12.57 7.53 -32.97
CA ILE A 343 -13.32 6.29 -33.11
C ILE A 343 -14.51 6.46 -34.05
N ASP A 344 -15.01 5.35 -34.57
CA ASP A 344 -16.29 5.27 -35.27
C ASP A 344 -17.26 4.39 -34.48
N ALA A 345 -18.46 4.93 -34.25
CA ALA A 345 -19.54 4.31 -33.46
C ALA A 345 -20.90 4.79 -33.98
N GLU A 346 -21.85 3.86 -34.06
CA GLU A 346 -23.21 4.11 -34.55
C GLU A 346 -24.22 4.19 -33.39
N GLY A 347 -25.34 4.87 -33.60
CA GLY A 347 -26.44 4.96 -32.62
C GLY A 347 -26.24 5.97 -31.47
N LEU A 348 -25.15 6.74 -31.45
CA LEU A 348 -24.85 7.73 -30.41
C LEU A 348 -25.47 9.11 -30.69
N GLU A 349 -26.10 9.71 -29.67
CA GLU A 349 -26.71 11.04 -29.67
C GLU A 349 -25.64 12.12 -29.51
N SER A 350 -25.60 13.11 -30.41
CA SER A 350 -24.44 13.99 -30.60
C SER A 350 -24.13 15.00 -29.49
N ASP A 351 -25.09 15.26 -28.63
CA ASP A 351 -25.04 16.20 -27.51
C ASP A 351 -24.59 15.54 -26.21
N LYS A 352 -24.77 14.21 -26.10
CA LYS A 352 -24.50 13.41 -24.89
C LYS A 352 -23.04 13.03 -24.71
N VAL A 353 -22.72 12.65 -23.47
CA VAL A 353 -21.45 12.06 -23.05
C VAL A 353 -21.71 10.60 -22.72
N TYR A 354 -20.91 9.70 -23.29
CA TYR A 354 -21.00 8.27 -23.00
C TYR A 354 -19.76 7.83 -22.24
N LYS A 355 -19.89 6.80 -21.40
CA LYS A 355 -18.73 6.12 -20.81
C LYS A 355 -18.27 4.98 -21.71
N ALA A 356 -17.05 4.51 -21.54
CA ALA A 356 -16.49 3.44 -22.36
C ALA A 356 -15.53 2.56 -21.56
N GLU A 357 -15.77 1.26 -21.60
CA GLU A 357 -14.84 0.23 -21.15
C GLU A 357 -13.82 -0.04 -22.27
N VAL A 358 -12.54 0.00 -21.93
CA VAL A 358 -11.41 -0.28 -22.82
C VAL A 358 -10.57 -1.38 -22.19
N LEU A 359 -10.56 -2.57 -22.82
CA LEU A 359 -9.85 -3.72 -22.28
C LEU A 359 -8.33 -3.50 -22.30
N GLY A 360 -7.66 -3.77 -21.17
CA GLY A 360 -6.20 -3.65 -21.03
C GLY A 360 -5.66 -2.21 -20.86
N LEU A 361 -6.53 -1.22 -20.62
CA LEU A 361 -6.10 0.17 -20.40
C LEU A 361 -5.09 0.29 -19.24
N LEU A 362 -3.99 1.01 -19.47
CA LEU A 362 -2.90 1.21 -18.48
C LEU A 362 -2.35 -0.09 -17.87
N THR A 363 -2.50 -1.24 -18.53
CA THR A 363 -2.28 -2.57 -17.92
C THR A 363 -1.18 -3.35 -18.65
N GLN A 364 -0.26 -3.95 -17.90
CA GLN A 364 0.71 -4.93 -18.39
C GLN A 364 0.54 -6.23 -17.62
N GLU A 365 0.39 -7.37 -18.32
CA GLU A 365 0.28 -8.67 -17.67
C GLU A 365 1.57 -9.03 -16.91
N LEU A 366 1.48 -9.20 -15.58
CA LEU A 366 2.54 -9.75 -14.75
C LEU A 366 2.47 -11.28 -14.69
N LYS A 367 3.60 -11.97 -14.83
CA LYS A 367 3.72 -13.42 -14.61
C LYS A 367 4.12 -13.70 -13.17
N LEU A 368 3.23 -14.36 -12.41
CA LEU A 368 3.39 -14.62 -10.99
C LEU A 368 3.62 -16.11 -10.69
N GLU A 369 4.50 -16.39 -9.73
CA GLU A 369 4.67 -17.72 -9.13
C GLU A 369 3.96 -17.78 -7.78
N PHE A 370 2.92 -18.62 -7.64
CA PHE A 370 2.19 -18.78 -6.38
C PHE A 370 2.91 -19.76 -5.44
N LYS A 371 3.22 -19.33 -4.21
CA LYS A 371 3.81 -20.18 -3.16
C LYS A 371 2.99 -20.13 -1.87
N ASN A 372 2.23 -21.19 -1.63
CA ASN A 372 1.64 -21.44 -0.31
C ASN A 372 2.70 -22.05 0.64
N HIS A 373 2.80 -21.51 1.85
CA HIS A 373 3.69 -22.03 2.90
C HIS A 373 2.97 -22.75 4.05
N ASP A 374 1.73 -22.35 4.37
CA ASP A 374 0.99 -22.86 5.54
C ASP A 374 -0.55 -22.68 5.50
N ALA A 375 -1.13 -22.01 4.51
CA ALA A 375 -2.59 -21.96 4.35
C ALA A 375 -3.14 -23.35 4.02
N THR A 376 -4.41 -23.63 4.35
CA THR A 376 -5.05 -24.87 3.89
C THR A 376 -5.15 -24.91 2.37
N LEU A 377 -5.32 -26.10 1.80
CA LEU A 377 -5.63 -26.25 0.38
C LEU A 377 -6.93 -25.52 0.00
N GLU A 378 -7.92 -25.49 0.90
CA GLU A 378 -9.18 -24.77 0.70
C GLU A 378 -8.98 -23.25 0.64
N GLU A 379 -8.29 -22.66 1.63
CA GLU A 379 -7.99 -21.22 1.66
C GLU A 379 -7.11 -20.80 0.48
N ALA A 380 -6.06 -21.56 0.19
CA ALA A 380 -5.15 -21.30 -0.91
C ALA A 380 -5.86 -21.39 -2.27
N SER A 381 -6.72 -22.40 -2.48
CA SER A 381 -7.53 -22.52 -3.69
C SER A 381 -8.59 -21.43 -3.79
N LYS A 382 -9.26 -21.05 -2.70
CA LYS A 382 -10.23 -19.95 -2.69
C LYS A 382 -9.56 -18.63 -3.07
N LEU A 383 -8.44 -18.30 -2.42
CA LEU A 383 -7.64 -17.11 -2.71
C LEU A 383 -7.16 -17.11 -4.18
N PHE A 384 -6.59 -18.22 -4.65
CA PHE A 384 -6.15 -18.37 -6.04
C PHE A 384 -7.31 -18.17 -7.04
N ASN A 385 -8.49 -18.72 -6.75
CA ASN A 385 -9.67 -18.61 -7.60
C ASN A 385 -10.25 -17.17 -7.62
N GLU A 386 -10.35 -16.47 -6.48
CA GLU A 386 -10.80 -15.07 -6.45
C GLU A 386 -9.78 -14.14 -7.14
N LEU A 387 -8.48 -14.35 -6.95
CA LEU A 387 -7.43 -13.59 -7.63
C LEU A 387 -7.46 -13.82 -9.15
N THR A 388 -7.56 -15.06 -9.62
CA THR A 388 -7.57 -15.37 -11.07
C THR A 388 -8.86 -14.93 -11.76
N ALA A 389 -10.02 -15.08 -11.11
CA ALA A 389 -11.30 -14.60 -11.66
C ALA A 389 -11.34 -13.06 -11.82
N THR A 390 -10.61 -12.33 -10.96
CA THR A 390 -10.61 -10.86 -10.92
C THR A 390 -9.33 -10.24 -11.54
N ALA A 391 -8.50 -11.05 -12.20
CA ALA A 391 -7.20 -10.61 -12.73
C ALA A 391 -7.31 -9.62 -13.90
N CYS A 392 -8.38 -9.70 -14.70
CA CYS A 392 -8.69 -8.78 -15.82
C CYS A 392 -7.52 -8.53 -16.82
N GLY A 393 -6.60 -9.49 -16.97
CA GLY A 393 -5.41 -9.36 -17.82
C GLY A 393 -4.21 -8.62 -17.20
N SER A 394 -4.33 -8.16 -15.95
CA SER A 394 -3.24 -7.46 -15.23
C SER A 394 -2.18 -8.41 -14.67
N PHE A 395 -2.52 -9.67 -14.44
CA PHE A 395 -1.58 -10.72 -14.05
C PHE A 395 -2.10 -12.11 -14.43
N SER A 396 -1.20 -13.10 -14.45
CA SER A 396 -1.55 -14.52 -14.40
C SER A 396 -0.57 -15.28 -13.53
N PHE A 397 -1.07 -16.32 -12.86
CA PHE A 397 -0.21 -17.30 -12.20
C PHE A 397 0.24 -18.36 -13.21
N ARG A 398 1.51 -18.76 -13.11
CA ARG A 398 2.05 -19.85 -13.93
C ARG A 398 1.32 -21.17 -13.66
N GLU A 399 0.96 -21.91 -14.71
CA GLU A 399 0.36 -23.24 -14.57
C GLU A 399 1.31 -24.19 -13.82
N VAL A 400 0.95 -24.57 -12.58
CA VAL A 400 1.62 -25.64 -11.85
C VAL A 400 1.11 -26.99 -12.37
N LYS A 401 1.57 -27.37 -13.56
CA LYS A 401 1.48 -28.77 -14.00
C LYS A 401 2.25 -29.63 -12.98
N GLY A 402 1.61 -30.70 -12.53
CA GLY A 402 1.90 -31.34 -11.25
C GLY A 402 3.36 -31.75 -11.05
N ILE A 403 3.84 -31.63 -9.81
CA ILE A 403 5.15 -32.14 -9.42
C ILE A 403 5.10 -33.66 -9.41
N GLU A 404 5.54 -34.29 -10.50
CA GLU A 404 6.36 -35.51 -10.44
C GLU A 404 7.02 -35.82 -11.80
N ASN A 405 8.33 -36.08 -11.75
CA ASN A 405 9.11 -36.87 -12.70
C ASN A 405 8.76 -36.76 -14.20
N ASN A 406 9.44 -35.84 -14.91
CA ASN A 406 10.44 -36.24 -15.91
C ASN A 406 11.29 -35.04 -16.39
N GLU A 407 12.57 -35.29 -16.71
CA GLU A 407 13.36 -34.39 -17.54
C GLU A 407 12.92 -34.48 -19.00
N LYS A 408 13.22 -33.42 -19.77
CA LYS A 408 12.88 -33.21 -21.19
C LYS A 408 11.42 -32.81 -21.44
N ASP A 409 11.18 -31.49 -21.42
CA ASP A 409 10.57 -30.90 -22.62
C ASP A 409 11.04 -29.47 -22.92
N SER A 410 10.91 -29.10 -24.19
CA SER A 410 11.07 -27.81 -24.89
C SER A 410 11.68 -26.55 -24.23
N GLY A 411 12.78 -26.63 -23.46
CA GLY A 411 13.91 -25.67 -23.47
C GLY A 411 13.72 -24.18 -23.16
N LYS A 412 12.50 -23.67 -22.92
CA LYS A 412 12.20 -22.30 -22.50
C LYS A 412 11.50 -22.32 -21.15
N ILE A 413 12.24 -21.99 -20.10
CA ILE A 413 11.66 -21.66 -18.80
C ILE A 413 10.98 -20.29 -18.95
N GLU A 414 9.67 -20.22 -18.70
CA GLU A 414 8.97 -18.94 -18.63
C GLU A 414 9.59 -18.07 -17.53
N VAL A 415 9.89 -16.82 -17.88
CA VAL A 415 10.36 -15.84 -16.91
C VAL A 415 9.16 -15.39 -16.08
N VAL A 416 9.31 -15.49 -14.76
CA VAL A 416 8.36 -15.00 -13.77
C VAL A 416 8.83 -13.62 -13.33
N ASP A 417 7.93 -12.65 -13.20
CA ASP A 417 8.25 -11.30 -12.75
C ASP A 417 8.38 -11.22 -11.22
N TYR A 418 7.47 -11.89 -10.49
CA TYR A 418 7.43 -11.90 -9.02
C TYR A 418 6.95 -13.24 -8.43
N THR A 419 7.40 -13.56 -7.22
CA THR A 419 6.82 -14.64 -6.41
C THR A 419 5.77 -14.05 -5.46
N PHE A 420 4.58 -14.65 -5.45
CA PHE A 420 3.46 -14.34 -4.55
C PHE A 420 3.43 -15.38 -3.44
N HIS A 421 3.74 -14.96 -2.21
CA HIS A 421 3.82 -15.81 -1.03
C HIS A 421 2.52 -15.76 -0.24
N VAL A 422 2.04 -16.90 0.25
CA VAL A 422 0.95 -17.02 1.24
C VAL A 422 1.51 -17.64 2.52
N ARG A 423 1.49 -16.90 3.64
CA ARG A 423 2.07 -17.32 4.92
C ARG A 423 1.39 -16.65 6.12
N SER A 424 1.12 -17.40 7.19
CA SER A 424 0.64 -16.90 8.49
C SER A 424 -0.59 -15.97 8.45
N GLY A 425 -1.54 -16.23 7.53
CA GLY A 425 -2.73 -15.40 7.34
C GLY A 425 -2.53 -14.16 6.45
N GLU A 426 -1.32 -13.96 5.94
CA GLU A 426 -0.93 -12.85 5.06
C GLU A 426 -0.42 -13.32 3.69
N VAL A 427 -0.34 -12.38 2.76
CA VAL A 427 0.39 -12.50 1.51
C VAL A 427 1.46 -11.42 1.39
N PHE A 428 2.55 -11.74 0.70
CA PHE A 428 3.58 -10.76 0.35
C PHE A 428 4.20 -11.09 -1.02
N ILE A 429 4.78 -10.06 -1.66
CA ILE A 429 5.32 -10.16 -3.02
C ILE A 429 6.84 -9.93 -2.95
N THR A 430 7.62 -10.82 -3.55
CA THR A 430 9.10 -10.73 -3.61
C THR A 430 9.60 -10.85 -5.04
N LEU A 431 10.87 -10.53 -5.26
CA LEU A 431 11.57 -10.93 -6.48
C LEU A 431 11.67 -12.47 -6.56
N PRO A 432 11.67 -13.06 -7.78
CA PRO A 432 11.81 -14.49 -7.96
C PRO A 432 13.13 -15.00 -7.36
N LYS A 433 13.04 -16.06 -6.55
CA LYS A 433 14.16 -16.69 -5.81
C LYS A 433 14.76 -15.84 -4.67
N ASP A 434 14.18 -14.69 -4.32
CA ASP A 434 14.56 -13.91 -3.12
C ASP A 434 13.39 -13.80 -2.11
N PRO A 435 12.97 -14.91 -1.49
CA PRO A 435 11.73 -15.00 -0.70
C PRO A 435 11.76 -14.25 0.64
N TYR A 436 12.86 -13.56 0.95
CA TYR A 436 13.08 -12.88 2.23
C TYR A 436 13.19 -11.35 2.10
N ARG A 437 13.04 -10.82 0.88
CA ARG A 437 12.95 -9.38 0.61
C ARG A 437 11.57 -9.04 0.03
N PRO A 438 10.56 -8.79 0.88
CA PRO A 438 9.27 -8.27 0.43
C PRO A 438 9.46 -6.89 -0.21
N LEU A 439 8.70 -6.64 -1.28
CA LEU A 439 8.73 -5.38 -2.04
C LEU A 439 7.71 -4.36 -1.51
N ILE A 440 6.75 -4.83 -0.71
CA ILE A 440 5.64 -4.09 -0.12
C ILE A 440 5.34 -4.65 1.27
N ARG A 441 4.56 -3.93 2.08
CA ARG A 441 4.02 -4.42 3.35
C ARG A 441 3.21 -5.71 3.12
N PRO A 442 3.37 -6.76 3.95
CA PRO A 442 2.47 -7.91 3.94
C PRO A 442 1.01 -7.50 4.12
N ILE A 443 0.10 -8.19 3.44
CA ILE A 443 -1.34 -7.90 3.41
C ILE A 443 -2.08 -9.12 3.95
N PRO A 444 -2.90 -9.01 5.02
CA PRO A 444 -3.78 -10.10 5.45
C PRO A 444 -4.68 -10.59 4.32
N TYR A 445 -4.93 -11.90 4.18
CA TYR A 445 -5.92 -12.45 3.23
C TYR A 445 -7.19 -12.97 3.91
N ILE A 446 -7.23 -12.95 5.24
CA ILE A 446 -8.41 -13.33 6.04
C ILE A 446 -9.42 -12.18 5.97
N GLY A 447 -10.68 -12.49 5.62
CA GLY A 447 -11.76 -11.50 5.48
C GLY A 447 -11.89 -10.90 4.07
N GLN A 448 -13.12 -10.79 3.58
CA GLN A 448 -13.40 -10.53 2.15
C GLN A 448 -13.02 -9.12 1.66
N SER A 449 -12.95 -8.12 2.54
CA SER A 449 -12.42 -6.79 2.21
C SER A 449 -10.96 -6.81 1.76
N ASN A 450 -10.20 -7.83 2.17
CA ASN A 450 -8.76 -7.86 1.96
C ASN A 450 -8.36 -8.47 0.62
N TYR A 451 -9.19 -9.32 0.00
CA TYR A 451 -8.97 -9.77 -1.37
C TYR A 451 -8.96 -8.59 -2.35
N ASP A 452 -9.89 -7.64 -2.20
CA ASP A 452 -9.93 -6.40 -3.00
C ASP A 452 -8.65 -5.56 -2.86
N ASN A 453 -8.06 -5.52 -1.66
CA ASN A 453 -6.79 -4.84 -1.42
C ASN A 453 -5.61 -5.56 -2.13
N ILE A 454 -5.56 -6.89 -2.04
CA ILE A 454 -4.55 -7.70 -2.73
C ILE A 454 -4.67 -7.56 -4.26
N ILE A 455 -5.87 -7.62 -4.81
CA ILE A 455 -6.15 -7.44 -6.24
C ILE A 455 -5.74 -6.03 -6.69
N GLY A 456 -6.16 -4.99 -5.96
CA GLY A 456 -5.79 -3.61 -6.24
C GLY A 456 -4.28 -3.37 -6.20
N THR A 457 -3.58 -4.01 -5.26
CA THR A 457 -2.12 -3.97 -5.14
C THR A 457 -1.41 -4.59 -6.35
N ILE A 458 -1.83 -5.77 -6.81
CA ILE A 458 -1.22 -6.40 -7.99
C ILE A 458 -1.56 -5.59 -9.26
N GLN A 459 -2.78 -5.06 -9.37
CA GLN A 459 -3.17 -4.15 -10.45
C GLN A 459 -2.36 -2.83 -10.44
N HIS A 460 -1.98 -2.32 -9.27
CA HIS A 460 -1.09 -1.16 -9.14
C HIS A 460 0.32 -1.46 -9.65
N ILE A 461 0.89 -2.61 -9.26
CA ILE A 461 2.20 -3.08 -9.77
C ILE A 461 2.15 -3.29 -11.30
N SER A 462 1.03 -3.81 -11.82
CA SER A 462 0.79 -3.98 -13.27
C SER A 462 0.76 -2.64 -14.01
N ARG A 463 0.09 -1.62 -13.45
CA ARG A 463 0.08 -0.24 -13.99
C ARG A 463 1.47 0.40 -13.94
N TRP A 464 2.21 0.20 -12.86
CA TRP A 464 3.58 0.72 -12.73
C TRP A 464 4.51 0.11 -13.78
N HIS A 465 4.42 -1.21 -14.02
CA HIS A 465 5.16 -1.88 -15.10
C HIS A 465 4.73 -1.37 -16.48
N PHE A 466 3.44 -1.20 -16.72
CA PHE A 466 2.94 -0.59 -17.95
C PHE A 466 3.58 0.79 -18.18
N ILE A 467 3.59 1.68 -17.18
CA ILE A 467 4.21 3.01 -17.29
C ILE A 467 5.73 2.87 -17.50
N LYS A 468 6.40 1.99 -16.77
CA LYS A 468 7.85 1.73 -16.89
C LYS A 468 8.24 1.24 -18.29
N ASN A 469 7.43 0.39 -18.90
CA ASN A 469 7.71 -0.25 -20.18
C ASN A 469 7.03 0.41 -21.39
N LEU A 470 6.15 1.40 -21.18
CA LEU A 470 5.48 2.20 -22.22
C LEU A 470 6.45 2.70 -23.30
N GLN A 471 6.18 2.40 -24.57
CA GLN A 471 6.95 2.89 -25.72
C GLN A 471 6.00 3.21 -26.88
N ASN A 472 6.36 4.19 -27.71
CA ASN A 472 5.62 4.43 -28.96
C ASN A 472 6.02 3.38 -30.01
N THR A 473 5.13 2.42 -30.29
CA THR A 473 5.32 1.42 -31.35
C THR A 473 5.14 2.00 -32.76
N ASN A 474 4.42 3.12 -32.89
CA ASN A 474 4.02 3.71 -34.16
C ASN A 474 4.90 4.93 -34.48
N ARG A 475 6.22 4.71 -34.60
CA ARG A 475 7.18 5.76 -34.98
C ARG A 475 6.99 6.16 -36.45
N GLY A 476 6.73 7.45 -36.69
CA GLY A 476 6.73 8.04 -38.03
C GLY A 476 8.16 8.20 -38.59
N LYS A 477 8.26 8.55 -39.88
CA LYS A 477 9.56 8.72 -40.57
C LYS A 477 10.42 9.87 -40.03
N ASP A 478 9.82 10.85 -39.35
CA ASP A 478 10.50 11.98 -38.72
C ASP A 478 10.87 11.72 -37.24
N SER A 479 11.14 10.46 -36.87
CA SER A 479 11.56 10.10 -35.51
C SER A 479 12.94 10.67 -35.18
N PHE A 480 13.09 11.18 -33.96
CA PHE A 480 14.40 11.44 -33.35
C PHE A 480 14.87 10.20 -32.59
N ASP A 481 16.17 10.02 -32.49
CA ASP A 481 16.80 9.08 -31.55
C ASP A 481 17.55 9.89 -30.48
N ASN A 482 17.29 9.58 -29.21
CA ASN A 482 17.86 10.19 -28.00
C ASN A 482 18.01 11.74 -28.05
N PRO A 483 16.89 12.48 -28.15
CA PRO A 483 16.89 13.94 -28.30
C PRO A 483 17.16 14.72 -27.00
N LEU A 484 17.27 14.03 -25.86
CA LEU A 484 17.67 14.63 -24.59
C LEU A 484 19.04 14.09 -24.17
N GLU A 485 20.00 14.99 -23.99
CA GLU A 485 21.20 14.71 -23.20
C GLU A 485 20.83 14.85 -21.71
N ILE A 486 21.31 13.92 -20.87
CA ILE A 486 21.05 13.91 -19.42
C ILE A 486 22.39 13.87 -18.69
N LYS A 487 22.54 14.71 -17.67
CA LYS A 487 23.77 14.87 -16.90
C LYS A 487 23.43 14.92 -15.41
N ILE A 488 24.02 14.01 -14.63
CA ILE A 488 23.83 13.96 -13.17
C ILE A 488 25.14 14.39 -12.50
N THR A 489 25.06 15.35 -11.59
CA THR A 489 26.20 15.84 -10.81
C THR A 489 25.93 15.78 -9.31
N GLN A 490 26.94 15.48 -8.51
CA GLN A 490 26.90 15.56 -7.04
C GLN A 490 27.74 16.74 -6.55
N THR A 491 27.16 17.54 -5.66
CA THR A 491 27.76 18.79 -5.16
C THR A 491 28.46 18.54 -3.83
N SER A 492 29.74 18.16 -3.88
CA SER A 492 30.63 18.05 -2.70
C SER A 492 31.71 19.14 -2.73
N GLU A 493 32.80 19.01 -1.95
CA GLU A 493 34.00 19.86 -2.11
C GLU A 493 34.56 19.86 -3.54
N ASN A 494 34.29 18.80 -4.32
CA ASN A 494 34.45 18.77 -5.77
C ASN A 494 33.13 18.36 -6.45
N THR A 495 32.85 18.90 -7.63
CA THR A 495 31.71 18.47 -8.45
C THR A 495 32.03 17.11 -9.09
N ILE A 496 31.33 16.06 -8.65
CA ILE A 496 31.40 14.73 -9.28
C ILE A 496 30.34 14.67 -10.38
N ILE A 497 30.67 14.12 -11.55
CA ILE A 497 29.73 13.82 -12.63
C ILE A 497 29.55 12.29 -12.67
N PHE A 498 28.32 11.79 -12.57
CA PHE A 498 28.05 10.36 -12.72
C PHE A 498 27.99 9.97 -14.20
N PRO A 499 28.79 8.99 -14.66
CA PRO A 499 28.74 8.53 -16.04
C PRO A 499 27.51 7.66 -16.29
N ILE A 500 26.72 8.00 -17.32
CA ILE A 500 25.59 7.19 -17.78
C ILE A 500 26.11 6.12 -18.74
N ASN A 501 25.84 4.85 -18.46
CA ASN A 501 26.25 3.70 -19.28
C ASN A 501 25.05 2.78 -19.51
N ASN A 502 24.69 2.50 -20.77
CA ASN A 502 23.56 1.63 -21.15
C ASN A 502 22.25 1.96 -20.40
N ASP A 503 21.91 3.25 -20.31
CA ASP A 503 20.75 3.77 -19.56
C ASP A 503 20.75 3.51 -18.04
N PHE A 504 21.95 3.33 -17.43
CA PHE A 504 22.16 3.29 -15.98
C PHE A 504 23.12 4.38 -15.50
N ALA A 505 22.82 4.96 -14.34
CA ALA A 505 23.74 5.79 -13.55
C ALA A 505 23.82 5.23 -12.12
N SER A 506 24.99 4.74 -11.72
CA SER A 506 25.22 4.24 -10.35
C SER A 506 25.50 5.41 -9.41
N ILE A 507 24.57 5.67 -8.49
CA ILE A 507 24.59 6.79 -7.55
C ILE A 507 25.12 6.32 -6.19
N ALA A 508 26.01 7.12 -5.60
CA ALA A 508 26.67 6.82 -4.33
C ALA A 508 26.33 7.86 -3.23
N TYR A 509 26.14 7.38 -2.01
CA TYR A 509 25.91 8.22 -0.84
C TYR A 509 27.23 8.69 -0.21
N GLU A 510 27.25 9.91 0.31
CA GLU A 510 28.27 10.42 1.23
C GLU A 510 27.98 9.94 2.66
N LYS A 511 29.02 9.69 3.46
CA LYS A 511 28.87 9.41 4.88
C LYS A 511 28.86 10.73 5.68
N LYS A 512 27.77 11.01 6.41
CA LYS A 512 27.63 12.21 7.25
C LYS A 512 27.33 11.79 8.68
N GLY A 513 28.37 11.81 9.53
CA GLY A 513 28.27 11.26 10.89
C GLY A 513 28.10 9.75 10.88
N ASN A 514 26.97 9.26 11.39
CA ASN A 514 26.58 7.84 11.34
C ASN A 514 25.73 7.50 10.10
N ASP A 515 25.11 8.50 9.47
CA ASP A 515 24.15 8.33 8.38
C ASP A 515 24.78 8.44 6.98
N TRP A 516 24.00 8.05 5.99
CA TRP A 516 24.36 8.07 4.57
C TRP A 516 23.35 8.90 3.79
N SER A 517 23.84 9.98 3.18
CA SER A 517 23.02 10.94 2.44
C SER A 517 23.82 11.58 1.30
N GLY A 518 23.19 12.38 0.47
CA GLY A 518 23.86 13.05 -0.65
C GLY A 518 23.04 14.19 -1.22
N THR A 519 23.59 14.91 -2.19
CA THR A 519 22.87 15.97 -2.90
C THR A 519 23.26 15.93 -4.37
N ILE A 520 22.31 15.56 -5.23
CA ILE A 520 22.50 15.51 -6.68
C ILE A 520 21.71 16.60 -7.39
N LYS A 521 22.17 16.98 -8.57
CA LYS A 521 21.45 17.82 -9.53
C LYS A 521 21.40 17.07 -10.86
N ILE A 522 20.25 17.12 -11.53
CA ILE A 522 20.03 16.45 -12.82
C ILE A 522 19.69 17.52 -13.85
N GLU A 523 20.53 17.64 -14.86
CA GLU A 523 20.43 18.60 -15.96
C GLU A 523 20.06 17.87 -17.25
N ILE A 524 19.14 18.44 -18.02
CA ILE A 524 18.56 17.87 -19.24
C ILE A 524 18.68 18.90 -20.36
N THR A 525 19.22 18.51 -21.52
CA THR A 525 19.41 19.40 -22.68
C THR A 525 18.71 18.86 -23.92
N ASN A 526 17.91 19.69 -24.60
CA ASN A 526 17.36 19.37 -25.92
C ASN A 526 18.46 19.47 -26.98
N THR A 527 18.91 18.34 -27.52
CA THR A 527 20.01 18.27 -28.51
C THR A 527 19.53 18.49 -29.95
N THR A 528 18.23 18.67 -30.18
CA THR A 528 17.63 18.75 -31.52
C THR A 528 17.46 20.18 -32.03
N HIS A 529 17.14 20.31 -33.31
CA HIS A 529 16.81 21.58 -33.97
C HIS A 529 15.31 21.92 -33.96
N LYS A 530 14.51 21.27 -33.11
CA LYS A 530 13.10 21.61 -32.90
C LYS A 530 12.85 21.84 -31.41
N ASP A 531 11.86 22.66 -31.10
CA ASP A 531 11.44 22.83 -29.72
C ASP A 531 10.73 21.55 -29.25
N LEU A 532 11.23 20.99 -28.16
CA LEU A 532 10.74 19.74 -27.59
C LEU A 532 10.12 20.01 -26.25
N TYR A 533 8.82 19.87 -26.20
CA TYR A 533 8.11 19.70 -24.95
C TYR A 533 8.36 18.29 -24.39
N PHE A 534 8.67 18.12 -23.11
CA PHE A 534 9.00 16.80 -22.53
C PHE A 534 8.46 16.60 -21.11
N CYS A 535 8.01 15.38 -20.79
CA CYS A 535 7.55 14.98 -19.45
C CYS A 535 8.69 14.32 -18.70
N ALA A 536 8.80 14.52 -17.38
CA ALA A 536 9.72 13.77 -16.52
C ALA A 536 8.95 12.97 -15.47
N LEU A 537 8.88 11.64 -15.65
CA LEU A 537 8.30 10.69 -14.70
C LEU A 537 9.41 10.15 -13.80
N TYR A 538 9.18 10.11 -12.50
CA TYR A 538 9.96 9.33 -11.54
C TYR A 538 9.19 8.07 -11.18
N LEU A 539 9.83 6.91 -11.24
CA LEU A 539 9.26 5.62 -10.85
C LEU A 539 10.09 5.02 -9.70
N THR A 540 9.54 5.02 -8.49
CA THR A 540 10.24 4.54 -7.28
C THR A 540 10.23 3.02 -7.17
N LYS A 541 11.07 2.48 -6.29
CA LYS A 541 11.05 1.05 -5.90
C LYS A 541 9.72 0.63 -5.23
N GLU A 542 9.00 1.54 -4.57
CA GLU A 542 7.67 1.32 -3.95
C GLU A 542 6.49 1.39 -4.94
N PHE A 543 6.75 1.25 -6.24
CA PHE A 543 5.73 1.32 -7.29
C PHE A 543 4.97 2.65 -7.37
N GLN A 544 5.55 3.74 -6.84
CA GLN A 544 5.05 5.09 -7.08
C GLN A 544 5.39 5.52 -8.51
N CYS A 545 4.55 6.38 -9.10
CA CYS A 545 4.96 7.20 -10.24
C CYS A 545 4.50 8.66 -10.04
N PHE A 546 5.44 9.61 -10.02
CA PHE A 546 5.15 11.04 -9.96
C PHE A 546 5.82 11.80 -11.09
N LEU A 547 5.19 12.87 -11.57
CA LEU A 547 5.45 13.49 -12.87
C LEU A 547 6.08 14.89 -12.72
N ASP A 548 6.73 15.11 -11.59
CA ASP A 548 6.68 16.39 -10.89
C ASP A 548 8.06 16.92 -10.53
N LEU A 549 9.03 16.52 -11.34
CA LEU A 549 10.44 16.89 -11.30
C LEU A 549 10.72 18.22 -12.03
N LEU A 550 9.67 18.96 -12.41
CA LEU A 550 9.74 20.09 -13.33
C LEU A 550 8.78 21.21 -12.89
N PRO A 551 9.17 22.49 -13.12
CA PRO A 551 8.27 23.64 -13.05
C PRO A 551 7.04 23.54 -13.98
N GLN A 552 7.04 22.59 -14.93
CA GLN A 552 5.89 22.10 -15.68
C GLN A 552 6.02 20.57 -15.94
N ARG A 553 5.12 19.69 -15.44
CA ARG A 553 5.20 18.18 -15.49
C ARG A 553 5.62 17.68 -16.87
N VAL A 554 5.05 18.30 -17.89
CA VAL A 554 5.55 18.31 -19.25
C VAL A 554 5.91 19.76 -19.57
N GLN A 555 7.09 20.04 -20.10
CA GLN A 555 7.60 21.41 -20.26
C GLN A 555 8.21 21.65 -21.63
N LEU A 556 7.92 22.82 -22.23
CA LEU A 556 8.59 23.31 -23.44
C LEU A 556 10.09 23.53 -23.19
N LEU A 557 10.95 22.80 -23.88
CA LEU A 557 12.40 22.96 -23.91
C LEU A 557 12.83 23.33 -25.35
N GLU A 558 13.14 24.60 -25.57
CA GLU A 558 13.53 25.11 -26.89
C GLU A 558 14.78 24.40 -27.43
N ALA A 559 14.98 24.41 -28.75
CA ALA A 559 16.15 23.83 -29.40
C ALA A 559 17.48 24.30 -28.77
N GLY A 560 18.31 23.37 -28.30
CA GLY A 560 19.61 23.68 -27.67
C GLY A 560 19.56 24.26 -26.25
N LYS A 561 18.40 24.26 -25.57
CA LYS A 561 18.29 24.69 -24.17
C LYS A 561 18.48 23.55 -23.18
N SER A 562 18.92 23.92 -21.99
CA SER A 562 19.03 23.04 -20.82
C SER A 562 18.07 23.46 -19.70
N ILE A 563 17.62 22.49 -18.92
CA ILE A 563 16.80 22.68 -17.72
C ILE A 563 17.22 21.69 -16.63
N SER A 564 17.18 22.13 -15.37
CA SER A 564 17.40 21.24 -14.23
C SER A 564 16.09 20.62 -13.77
N LEU A 565 16.11 19.33 -13.45
CA LEU A 565 15.04 18.74 -12.63
C LEU A 565 15.07 19.35 -11.23
N SER A 566 13.90 19.58 -10.66
CA SER A 566 13.75 20.13 -9.31
C SER A 566 12.64 19.45 -8.52
N ILE A 567 12.79 19.47 -7.19
CA ILE A 567 11.92 18.78 -6.22
C ILE A 567 11.51 19.83 -5.18
N ASN A 568 10.21 20.11 -5.08
CA ASN A 568 9.67 21.30 -4.40
C ASN A 568 10.32 22.64 -4.84
N GLY A 569 10.77 22.74 -6.10
CA GLY A 569 11.50 23.91 -6.60
C GLY A 569 13.00 23.95 -6.26
N SER A 570 13.53 22.97 -5.51
CA SER A 570 14.98 22.81 -5.31
C SER A 570 15.60 22.01 -6.45
N GLU A 571 16.56 22.60 -7.18
CA GLU A 571 17.42 21.85 -8.14
C GLU A 571 18.39 20.89 -7.43
N ASN A 572 18.59 21.07 -6.12
CA ASN A 572 19.36 20.18 -5.26
C ASN A 572 18.42 19.10 -4.73
N ILE A 573 18.59 17.88 -5.25
CA ILE A 573 17.83 16.69 -4.87
C ILE A 573 18.59 15.99 -3.74
N GLU A 574 18.01 16.00 -2.54
CA GLU A 574 18.57 15.33 -1.37
C GLU A 574 18.39 13.81 -1.47
N LEU A 575 19.44 13.06 -1.18
CA LEU A 575 19.43 11.60 -1.12
C LEU A 575 19.57 11.15 0.33
N GLU A 576 18.81 10.13 0.72
CA GLU A 576 18.93 9.48 2.03
C GLU A 576 18.89 7.95 1.84
N LEU A 577 19.69 7.21 2.61
CA LEU A 577 19.61 5.75 2.63
C LEU A 577 18.41 5.31 3.49
N GLY A 578 17.38 4.75 2.86
CA GLY A 578 16.17 4.27 3.54
C GLY A 578 16.42 3.08 4.48
N ASN A 579 15.57 2.94 5.49
CA ASN A 579 15.70 1.84 6.46
C ASN A 579 15.32 0.47 5.86
N VAL A 580 14.44 0.41 4.86
CA VAL A 580 14.16 -0.82 4.09
C VAL A 580 15.44 -1.38 3.46
N GLU A 581 16.29 -0.53 2.86
CA GLU A 581 17.57 -0.95 2.29
C GLU A 581 18.54 -1.51 3.34
N LYS A 582 18.62 -0.86 4.51
CA LYS A 582 19.49 -1.26 5.64
C LYS A 582 19.04 -2.60 6.22
N GLU A 583 17.76 -2.71 6.57
CA GLU A 583 17.19 -3.79 7.41
C GLU A 583 16.79 -5.03 6.61
N TYR A 584 16.38 -4.87 5.34
CA TYR A 584 16.22 -6.01 4.42
C TYR A 584 17.52 -6.34 3.66
N ASN A 585 18.64 -5.72 4.04
CA ASN A 585 19.98 -5.94 3.48
C ASN A 585 20.00 -5.93 1.94
N TRP A 586 19.40 -4.91 1.32
CA TRP A 586 19.43 -4.76 -0.14
C TRP A 586 20.83 -4.34 -0.59
N PRO A 587 21.44 -4.96 -1.63
CA PRO A 587 22.76 -4.52 -2.13
C PRO A 587 22.70 -3.18 -2.87
N LYS A 588 21.56 -2.90 -3.50
CA LYS A 588 21.25 -1.69 -4.27
C LYS A 588 19.74 -1.63 -4.51
N THR A 589 19.23 -0.43 -4.77
CA THR A 589 17.88 -0.21 -5.30
C THR A 589 17.98 0.41 -6.70
N ILE A 590 16.94 0.20 -7.53
CA ILE A 590 16.88 0.73 -8.90
C ILE A 590 15.57 1.47 -9.07
N GLU A 591 15.66 2.77 -9.32
CA GLU A 591 14.54 3.65 -9.62
C GLU A 591 14.68 4.16 -11.05
N THR A 592 13.59 4.59 -11.68
CA THR A 592 13.60 4.90 -13.12
C THR A 592 13.07 6.30 -13.39
N LEU A 593 13.95 7.16 -13.89
CA LEU A 593 13.57 8.36 -14.63
C LEU A 593 13.08 7.96 -16.01
N LYS A 594 11.92 8.44 -16.41
CA LYS A 594 11.37 8.20 -17.74
C LYS A 594 10.84 9.48 -18.35
N PHE A 595 11.25 9.73 -19.59
CA PHE A 595 10.91 10.93 -20.32
C PHE A 595 9.98 10.60 -21.48
N ILE A 596 8.93 11.41 -21.66
CA ILE A 596 7.99 11.32 -22.80
C ILE A 596 8.11 12.63 -23.58
N ILE A 597 8.66 12.59 -24.80
CA ILE A 597 9.33 13.73 -25.48
C ILE A 597 8.67 14.02 -26.84
N SER A 598 8.54 15.29 -27.27
CA SER A 598 7.26 15.73 -27.85
C SER A 598 7.26 17.18 -28.47
N THR A 599 6.41 17.56 -29.46
CA THR A 599 6.42 18.86 -30.26
C THR A 599 5.14 19.78 -30.38
N SER A 600 3.97 19.48 -29.79
CA SER A 600 2.70 20.26 -29.65
C SER A 600 1.59 19.70 -28.65
N LEU A 601 1.62 19.95 -27.33
CA LEU A 601 0.54 19.79 -26.30
C LEU A 601 -0.19 18.40 -26.07
N PHE A 602 0.15 17.64 -25.00
CA PHE A 602 -0.46 16.39 -24.40
C PHE A 602 -0.55 16.48 -22.88
N GLU A 603 -1.57 15.82 -22.33
CA GLU A 603 -1.79 15.64 -20.91
C GLU A 603 -1.19 14.34 -20.34
N ALA A 604 -0.41 14.44 -19.27
CA ALA A 604 0.35 13.31 -18.68
C ALA A 604 -0.34 12.63 -17.48
N GLU A 605 -1.38 13.28 -16.93
CA GLU A 605 -1.80 13.15 -15.53
C GLU A 605 -2.15 11.71 -15.11
N ALA A 606 -2.75 10.93 -16.01
CA ALA A 606 -3.18 9.54 -15.79
C ALA A 606 -2.03 8.52 -15.61
N LEU A 607 -0.77 8.94 -15.75
CA LEU A 607 0.41 8.12 -15.46
C LEU A 607 0.89 8.28 -13.99
N THR A 608 0.19 9.08 -13.17
CA THR A 608 0.50 9.23 -11.74
C THR A 608 0.03 7.99 -10.96
N LEU A 609 0.86 7.49 -10.03
CA LEU A 609 0.54 6.42 -9.08
C LEU A 609 1.08 6.78 -7.70
N ASP A 610 0.29 6.55 -6.65
CA ASP A 610 0.69 6.68 -5.24
C ASP A 610 1.76 5.65 -4.83
N GLU A 611 2.49 5.88 -3.73
CA GLU A 611 3.41 4.88 -3.17
C GLU A 611 2.64 3.71 -2.54
N LEU A 612 3.08 2.47 -2.78
CA LEU A 612 2.54 1.31 -2.06
C LEU A 612 3.14 1.25 -0.64
N PRO A 613 2.41 0.73 0.37
CA PRO A 613 2.92 0.64 1.73
C PRO A 613 4.25 -0.12 1.81
N LYS A 614 5.25 0.50 2.43
CA LYS A 614 6.61 -0.05 2.59
C LYS A 614 6.62 -1.27 3.52
N PRO A 615 7.51 -2.26 3.30
CA PRO A 615 7.78 -3.32 4.28
C PRO A 615 7.98 -2.75 5.69
N PHE A 616 7.64 -3.52 6.72
CA PHE A 616 7.80 -3.09 8.11
C PHE A 616 9.28 -2.85 8.43
N THR A 617 9.61 -1.69 9.00
CA THR A 617 10.97 -1.38 9.47
C THR A 617 11.02 -1.27 10.98
N SER A 618 12.21 -1.08 11.55
CA SER A 618 12.35 -0.83 12.98
C SER A 618 11.79 0.53 13.43
N ASP A 619 11.37 1.39 12.49
CA ASP A 619 10.64 2.63 12.76
C ASP A 619 9.17 2.37 13.16
N ASP A 620 8.51 1.37 12.54
CA ASP A 620 7.13 0.95 12.88
C ASP A 620 6.99 0.46 14.35
N ILE A 621 8.12 0.19 15.03
CA ILE A 621 8.19 -0.33 16.40
C ILE A 621 8.10 0.79 17.46
N GLU A 622 8.57 2.00 17.16
CA GLU A 622 8.88 3.00 18.20
C GLU A 622 7.88 4.16 18.34
N GLU A 623 6.96 4.36 17.39
CA GLU A 623 6.02 5.50 17.44
C GLU A 623 4.54 5.13 17.31
N LEU A 624 3.77 5.42 18.37
CA LEU A 624 2.37 5.84 18.27
C LEU A 624 2.29 7.39 18.28
N THR A 625 3.26 8.02 17.63
CA THR A 625 3.49 9.47 17.58
C THR A 625 3.94 9.91 16.16
N THR A 626 4.71 10.98 16.05
CA THR A 626 5.07 11.77 14.86
C THR A 626 5.34 11.02 13.53
N LYS A 627 4.36 11.04 12.61
CA LYS A 627 4.52 10.61 11.20
C LYS A 627 5.57 11.44 10.43
N ASN A 628 6.83 11.05 10.51
CA ASN A 628 7.91 11.61 9.70
C ASN A 628 8.02 10.87 8.35
N PHE A 629 7.30 11.35 7.33
CA PHE A 629 7.44 10.86 5.96
C PHE A 629 8.84 11.17 5.40
N ARG A 630 9.70 10.16 5.27
CA ARG A 630 10.96 10.25 4.52
C ARG A 630 10.78 9.76 3.09
N GLY A 631 11.01 10.69 2.15
CA GLY A 631 10.76 10.56 0.72
C GLY A 631 10.65 11.95 0.07
N LEU A 632 11.06 12.10 -1.18
CA LEU A 632 11.12 13.38 -1.88
C LEU A 632 9.72 13.86 -2.33
N LYS A 633 9.52 15.19 -2.43
CA LYS A 633 8.18 15.83 -2.63
C LYS A 633 8.04 16.65 -3.93
N ILE A 634 6.82 17.11 -4.23
CA ILE A 634 6.20 17.03 -5.57
C ILE A 634 5.66 18.41 -6.08
N ASN A 635 5.74 18.75 -7.39
CA ASN A 635 4.77 19.50 -8.30
C ASN A 635 5.37 20.70 -9.13
N LYS A 636 4.88 21.18 -10.32
CA LYS A 636 3.82 20.74 -11.31
C LYS A 636 3.80 21.43 -12.73
N ALA A 637 3.07 20.77 -13.65
CA ALA A 637 2.16 21.14 -14.81
C ALA A 637 2.61 21.62 -16.25
N ILE A 638 2.89 20.74 -17.25
CA ILE A 638 2.05 20.23 -18.40
C ILE A 638 1.98 21.10 -19.71
N GLU A 639 2.69 20.71 -20.81
CA GLU A 639 2.19 20.11 -22.10
C GLU A 639 3.33 19.66 -23.12
N SER A 640 3.07 19.10 -24.36
CA SER A 640 3.92 18.09 -25.12
C SER A 640 3.98 18.04 -26.74
N SER A 641 3.87 16.88 -27.52
CA SER A 641 3.61 16.50 -28.98
C SER A 641 4.23 15.21 -29.63
N SER A 642 4.93 15.28 -30.81
CA SER A 642 5.33 14.10 -31.66
C SER A 642 6.25 13.10 -30.96
N TRP A 643 5.69 11.96 -30.52
CA TRP A 643 6.19 11.35 -29.29
C TRP A 643 7.12 10.15 -29.39
N ILE A 644 8.10 10.14 -28.48
CA ILE A 644 8.95 8.99 -28.14
C ILE A 644 9.14 8.91 -26.62
N THR A 645 9.82 7.85 -26.15
CA THR A 645 10.24 7.69 -24.75
C THR A 645 11.74 7.49 -24.64
N GLN A 646 12.36 8.14 -23.64
CA GLN A 646 13.75 7.91 -23.23
C GLN A 646 13.75 7.51 -21.75
N THR A 647 14.65 6.64 -21.32
CA THR A 647 14.65 6.06 -19.98
C THR A 647 16.04 6.14 -19.35
N LEU A 648 16.14 6.38 -18.06
CA LEU A 648 17.37 6.37 -17.29
C LEU A 648 17.12 5.71 -15.93
N ASN A 649 17.89 4.68 -15.62
CA ASN A 649 17.81 3.96 -14.35
C ASN A 649 18.84 4.53 -13.37
N LEU A 650 18.36 5.00 -12.22
CA LEU A 650 19.20 5.41 -11.10
C LEU A 650 19.43 4.19 -10.22
N GLU A 651 20.68 3.79 -10.07
CA GLU A 651 21.10 2.64 -9.28
C GLU A 651 21.75 3.12 -7.99
N PHE A 652 20.98 3.16 -6.90
CA PHE A 652 21.47 3.59 -5.60
C PHE A 652 22.19 2.43 -4.90
N ILE A 653 23.51 2.55 -4.75
CA ILE A 653 24.34 1.52 -4.11
C ILE A 653 24.21 1.62 -2.59
N ASN A 654 23.86 0.52 -1.91
CA ASN A 654 23.75 0.52 -0.44
C ASN A 654 25.14 0.44 0.22
N PRO A 655 25.62 1.50 0.89
CA PRO A 655 26.93 1.51 1.54
C PRO A 655 26.98 0.67 2.82
N THR A 656 25.83 0.33 3.40
CA THR A 656 25.70 -0.58 4.54
C THR A 656 25.30 -2.00 4.12
N TYR A 657 25.41 -2.38 2.84
CA TYR A 657 25.18 -3.76 2.42
C TYR A 657 26.07 -4.72 3.20
N ASN A 658 25.47 -5.81 3.69
CA ASN A 658 26.05 -6.78 4.63
C ASN A 658 26.58 -6.19 5.95
N ARG A 659 26.18 -4.96 6.34
CA ARG A 659 26.50 -4.34 7.63
C ARG A 659 25.22 -4.15 8.44
N ILE A 660 25.25 -4.55 9.71
CA ILE A 660 24.19 -4.30 10.69
C ILE A 660 24.82 -4.18 12.08
N SER A 661 24.12 -3.55 13.03
CA SER A 661 24.53 -3.54 14.44
C SER A 661 23.81 -4.62 15.24
N ALA A 662 24.45 -5.11 16.31
CA ALA A 662 23.88 -6.12 17.20
C ALA A 662 22.55 -5.64 17.79
N GLY A 663 22.47 -4.35 18.15
CA GLY A 663 21.25 -3.73 18.65
C GLY A 663 20.09 -3.74 17.64
N LEU A 664 20.35 -3.33 16.39
CA LEU A 664 19.32 -3.31 15.34
C LEU A 664 18.89 -4.73 14.95
N LEU A 665 19.83 -5.66 14.80
CA LEU A 665 19.50 -7.05 14.50
C LEU A 665 18.66 -7.68 15.62
N ASN A 666 19.00 -7.43 16.88
CA ASN A 666 18.21 -7.86 18.03
C ASN A 666 16.79 -7.25 18.04
N LYS A 667 16.64 -5.97 17.70
CA LYS A 667 15.33 -5.30 17.55
C LYS A 667 14.48 -5.97 16.46
N LEU A 668 15.04 -6.21 15.28
CA LEU A 668 14.38 -6.88 14.15
C LEU A 668 14.00 -8.34 14.43
N LEU A 669 14.75 -9.04 15.30
CA LEU A 669 14.48 -10.42 15.71
C LEU A 669 13.48 -10.54 16.87
N GLN A 670 13.16 -9.44 17.55
CA GLN A 670 12.15 -9.41 18.61
C GLN A 670 10.79 -8.92 18.11
N TYR A 671 10.75 -8.16 17.01
CA TYR A 671 9.51 -7.66 16.44
C TYR A 671 8.87 -8.69 15.49
N GLU A 672 7.59 -8.94 15.72
CA GLU A 672 6.86 -10.10 15.21
C GLU A 672 6.71 -10.08 13.68
N GLU A 673 6.67 -8.89 13.08
CA GLU A 673 6.49 -8.65 11.64
C GLU A 673 7.82 -8.73 10.86
N THR A 674 8.95 -8.39 11.48
CA THR A 674 10.28 -8.43 10.82
C THR A 674 11.04 -9.72 11.06
N VAL A 675 10.80 -10.42 12.17
CA VAL A 675 11.61 -11.57 12.64
C VAL A 675 11.77 -12.69 11.61
N TYR A 676 10.72 -13.01 10.83
CA TYR A 676 10.78 -14.02 9.77
C TYR A 676 11.76 -13.65 8.64
N PHE A 677 11.79 -12.38 8.25
CA PHE A 677 12.66 -11.87 7.18
C PHE A 677 14.08 -11.71 7.71
N ALA A 678 14.27 -11.03 8.84
CA ALA A 678 15.57 -10.75 9.43
C ALA A 678 16.36 -12.03 9.75
N SER A 679 15.71 -13.05 10.34
CA SER A 679 16.38 -14.32 10.65
C SER A 679 16.90 -15.02 9.40
N ARG A 680 16.11 -15.02 8.32
CA ARG A 680 16.46 -15.67 7.04
C ARG A 680 17.34 -14.80 6.14
N LEU A 681 17.47 -13.51 6.40
CA LEU A 681 18.41 -12.61 5.75
C LEU A 681 19.81 -12.68 6.38
N TYR A 682 19.92 -12.57 7.70
CA TYR A 682 21.21 -12.43 8.40
C TYR A 682 21.82 -13.75 8.91
N TYR A 683 21.03 -14.81 9.11
CA TYR A 683 21.54 -16.10 9.60
C TYR A 683 21.43 -17.24 8.58
N GLU A 684 22.38 -18.17 8.67
CA GLU A 684 22.29 -19.53 8.14
C GLU A 684 22.15 -20.52 9.30
N ILE A 685 21.33 -21.57 9.10
CA ILE A 685 21.14 -22.62 10.10
C ILE A 685 22.04 -23.79 9.75
N LYS A 686 22.83 -24.24 10.73
CA LYS A 686 23.80 -25.32 10.59
C LYS A 686 23.46 -26.52 11.44
N LEU A 687 23.90 -27.68 10.95
CA LEU A 687 23.86 -28.92 11.70
C LEU A 687 24.84 -28.82 12.89
N ASP A 688 24.36 -29.20 14.07
CA ASP A 688 25.18 -29.31 15.26
C ASP A 688 26.11 -30.54 15.22
N LYS A 689 26.82 -30.76 16.33
CA LYS A 689 27.72 -31.92 16.52
C LYS A 689 27.00 -33.28 16.50
N PHE A 690 25.68 -33.31 16.52
CA PHE A 690 24.84 -34.51 16.45
C PHE A 690 24.04 -34.63 15.14
N GLY A 691 24.14 -33.64 14.24
CA GLY A 691 23.50 -33.63 12.93
C GLY A 691 22.16 -32.89 12.86
N GLN A 692 21.72 -32.20 13.93
CA GLN A 692 20.43 -31.48 13.95
C GLN A 692 20.60 -30.01 13.55
N PRO A 693 19.69 -29.40 12.75
CA PRO A 693 19.78 -28.01 12.30
C PRO A 693 19.34 -27.01 13.39
N THR A 694 20.11 -26.94 14.48
CA THR A 694 19.81 -26.17 15.69
C THR A 694 20.74 -24.97 15.90
N ILE A 695 21.90 -24.92 15.20
CA ILE A 695 22.85 -23.82 15.36
C ILE A 695 22.54 -22.70 14.36
N TRP A 696 22.02 -21.59 14.88
CA TRP A 696 22.02 -20.31 14.18
C TRP A 696 23.46 -19.79 14.07
N GLU A 697 23.93 -19.47 12.86
CA GLU A 697 25.18 -18.72 12.67
C GLU A 697 24.96 -17.56 11.69
N LEU A 698 25.63 -16.44 11.92
CA LEU A 698 25.62 -15.31 11.00
C LEU A 698 26.13 -15.75 9.62
N LYS A 699 25.47 -15.28 8.55
CA LYS A 699 25.87 -15.63 7.18
C LYS A 699 27.28 -15.14 6.87
N LYS A 700 28.01 -15.97 6.14
CA LYS A 700 29.33 -15.62 5.61
C LYS A 700 29.24 -14.38 4.72
N GLY A 701 30.12 -13.42 4.95
CA GLY A 701 30.17 -12.15 4.22
C GLY A 701 29.46 -10.98 4.92
N LEU A 702 28.85 -11.18 6.09
CA LEU A 702 28.46 -10.09 6.97
C LEU A 702 29.68 -9.40 7.61
N ILE A 703 29.62 -8.07 7.72
CA ILE A 703 30.65 -7.20 8.28
C ILE A 703 30.16 -6.76 9.67
N ILE A 704 30.79 -7.32 10.70
CA ILE A 704 30.43 -7.13 12.11
C ILE A 704 31.35 -6.05 12.73
N PRO A 705 30.82 -5.03 13.42
CA PRO A 705 31.63 -4.08 14.19
C PRO A 705 32.47 -4.81 15.24
N GLU A 706 33.76 -4.45 15.37
CA GLU A 706 34.69 -5.25 16.18
C GLU A 706 34.41 -5.20 17.69
N ASP A 707 33.84 -4.09 18.13
CA ASP A 707 33.33 -3.78 19.46
C ASP A 707 32.03 -4.53 19.80
N GLU A 708 31.21 -4.88 18.82
CA GLU A 708 29.94 -5.58 19.03
C GLU A 708 30.05 -7.12 19.03
N LYS A 709 31.19 -7.70 18.63
CA LYS A 709 31.33 -9.15 18.40
C LYS A 709 30.80 -10.04 19.53
N GLY A 710 31.00 -9.67 20.80
CA GLY A 710 30.48 -10.43 21.95
C GLY A 710 28.95 -10.44 22.03
N LEU A 711 28.28 -9.33 21.70
CA LEU A 711 26.82 -9.22 21.70
C LEU A 711 26.20 -10.15 20.65
N TYR A 712 26.89 -10.40 19.54
CA TYR A 712 26.44 -11.37 18.52
C TYR A 712 26.51 -12.82 19.00
N ASP A 713 27.48 -13.18 19.86
CA ASP A 713 27.54 -14.50 20.50
C ASP A 713 26.45 -14.66 21.58
N ASP A 714 26.10 -13.60 22.32
CA ASP A 714 24.95 -13.62 23.23
C ASP A 714 23.62 -13.81 22.48
N ILE A 715 23.41 -13.09 21.37
CA ILE A 715 22.23 -13.25 20.49
C ILE A 715 22.18 -14.69 19.93
N LYS A 716 23.32 -15.26 19.54
CA LYS A 716 23.43 -16.64 19.02
C LYS A 716 22.91 -17.70 19.99
N ILE A 717 23.06 -17.48 21.30
CA ILE A 717 22.62 -18.41 22.36
C ILE A 717 21.11 -18.31 22.63
N PHE A 718 20.54 -17.10 22.53
CA PHE A 718 19.16 -16.80 22.96
C PHE A 718 18.08 -17.09 21.90
N LEU A 719 18.47 -17.28 20.64
CA LEU A 719 17.56 -17.23 19.49
C LEU A 719 16.48 -18.33 19.44
N GLY A 720 16.85 -19.60 19.66
CA GLY A 720 16.06 -20.78 19.26
C GLY A 720 14.57 -20.76 19.63
N ASN A 721 14.25 -20.83 20.92
CA ASN A 721 12.86 -20.88 21.38
C ASN A 721 12.14 -19.53 21.19
N LYS A 722 12.78 -18.40 21.57
CA LYS A 722 12.14 -17.07 21.51
C LYS A 722 11.72 -16.69 20.08
N TYR A 723 12.52 -17.08 19.08
CA TYR A 723 12.21 -16.89 17.66
C TYR A 723 10.92 -17.60 17.24
N GLU A 724 10.79 -18.90 17.55
CA GLU A 724 9.58 -19.66 17.18
C GLU A 724 8.36 -19.15 17.97
N THR A 725 8.50 -18.89 19.27
CA THR A 725 7.44 -18.31 20.10
C THR A 725 6.93 -16.97 19.54
N ALA A 726 7.82 -16.08 19.07
CA ALA A 726 7.42 -14.81 18.44
C ALA A 726 6.66 -15.03 17.11
N ILE A 727 7.16 -15.88 16.21
CA ILE A 727 6.48 -16.19 14.95
C ILE A 727 5.10 -16.82 15.19
N ARG A 728 5.01 -17.70 16.18
CA ARG A 728 3.78 -18.42 16.57
C ARG A 728 2.76 -17.49 17.22
N LYS A 729 3.21 -16.55 18.06
CA LYS A 729 2.37 -15.47 18.57
C LYS A 729 1.85 -14.57 17.44
N ASN A 730 2.68 -14.14 16.50
CA ASN A 730 2.23 -13.35 15.35
C ASN A 730 1.15 -14.09 14.54
N ARG A 731 1.42 -15.37 14.24
CA ARG A 731 0.46 -16.24 13.54
C ARG A 731 -0.84 -16.40 14.33
N TYR A 732 -0.79 -16.49 15.66
CA TYR A 732 -1.98 -16.50 16.51
C TYR A 732 -2.78 -15.19 16.43
N GLU A 733 -2.12 -14.03 16.61
CA GLU A 733 -2.76 -12.71 16.54
C GLU A 733 -3.44 -12.43 15.19
N LYS A 734 -2.94 -13.04 14.10
CA LYS A 734 -3.55 -12.98 12.76
C LYS A 734 -4.70 -13.98 12.60
N LEU A 735 -4.48 -15.26 12.94
CA LEU A 735 -5.50 -16.30 12.78
C LEU A 735 -6.71 -16.13 13.71
N LYS A 736 -6.55 -15.52 14.89
CA LYS A 736 -7.65 -15.29 15.86
C LYS A 736 -8.65 -14.20 15.45
N GLN A 737 -8.41 -13.54 14.31
CA GLN A 737 -9.30 -12.56 13.67
C GLN A 737 -10.37 -13.24 12.80
N ASP A 738 -10.15 -14.50 12.41
CA ASP A 738 -11.15 -15.32 11.71
C ASP A 738 -12.15 -15.91 12.72
N PRO A 739 -13.44 -15.54 12.68
CA PRO A 739 -14.44 -16.07 13.61
C PRO A 739 -14.76 -17.55 13.37
N SER A 740 -14.33 -18.14 12.24
CA SER A 740 -14.48 -19.59 11.98
C SER A 740 -13.39 -20.45 12.60
N ARG A 741 -12.28 -19.84 13.07
CA ARG A 741 -11.14 -20.54 13.67
C ARG A 741 -11.27 -20.56 15.19
N LEU A 742 -11.46 -21.74 15.77
CA LEU A 742 -11.47 -21.90 17.23
C LEU A 742 -10.15 -21.43 17.83
N ARG A 743 -10.24 -20.70 18.94
CA ARG A 743 -9.10 -20.38 19.79
C ARG A 743 -8.73 -21.60 20.62
N VAL A 744 -7.43 -21.87 20.66
CA VAL A 744 -6.81 -23.01 21.33
C VAL A 744 -5.59 -22.48 22.08
N VAL A 745 -5.37 -22.93 23.32
CA VAL A 745 -4.11 -22.67 24.03
C VAL A 745 -3.33 -23.99 24.07
N ALA A 746 -2.02 -23.95 23.82
CA ALA A 746 -1.15 -25.12 23.84
C ALA A 746 0.08 -24.91 24.74
N GLU A 747 0.30 -25.83 25.66
CA GLU A 747 1.46 -25.89 26.56
C GLU A 747 2.25 -27.18 26.31
N GLY A 748 3.58 -27.17 26.40
CA GLY A 748 4.33 -28.43 26.26
C GLY A 748 5.78 -28.38 25.79
N ASP A 749 6.22 -29.49 25.20
CA ASP A 749 7.63 -29.80 24.90
C ASP A 749 7.96 -29.73 23.38
N SER A 750 9.06 -30.38 22.96
CA SER A 750 9.51 -30.39 21.56
C SER A 750 8.62 -31.16 20.57
N TRP A 751 7.54 -31.81 21.01
CA TRP A 751 6.47 -32.27 20.10
C TRP A 751 5.44 -31.18 19.79
N PHE A 752 5.35 -30.14 20.63
CA PHE A 752 4.55 -28.93 20.39
C PHE A 752 5.38 -27.73 19.93
N GLN A 753 6.69 -27.68 20.21
CA GLN A 753 7.60 -26.67 19.67
C GLN A 753 8.97 -27.28 19.29
N TYR A 754 9.07 -27.81 18.07
CA TYR A 754 10.35 -28.19 17.47
C TYR A 754 10.93 -27.04 16.62
N PRO A 755 12.20 -26.66 16.83
CA PRO A 755 12.78 -25.52 16.12
C PRO A 755 13.03 -25.72 14.60
N ILE A 756 12.74 -24.67 13.83
CA ILE A 756 13.44 -24.22 12.62
C ILE A 756 13.22 -25.01 11.30
N GLN A 757 13.08 -26.33 11.33
CA GLN A 757 12.99 -27.16 10.11
C GLN A 757 11.80 -28.12 10.05
N LEU A 758 11.25 -28.58 11.18
CA LEU A 758 10.11 -29.50 11.20
C LEU A 758 8.80 -28.74 11.43
N GLN A 759 7.75 -29.11 10.71
CA GLN A 759 6.38 -28.66 11.01
C GLN A 759 5.78 -29.62 12.05
N ASP A 760 5.94 -29.30 13.33
CA ASP A 760 5.41 -30.09 14.45
C ASP A 760 3.87 -30.05 14.56
N ILE A 761 3.33 -30.68 15.61
CA ILE A 761 1.88 -30.81 15.84
C ILE A 761 1.18 -29.45 15.84
N VAL A 762 1.78 -28.41 16.43
CA VAL A 762 1.18 -27.07 16.50
C VAL A 762 1.23 -26.38 15.14
N ASP A 763 2.31 -26.58 14.36
CA ASP A 763 2.37 -26.16 12.95
C ASP A 763 1.32 -26.85 12.06
N GLN A 764 0.95 -28.10 12.34
CA GLN A 764 -0.21 -28.74 11.68
C GLN A 764 -1.54 -28.15 12.13
N LEU A 765 -1.71 -27.86 13.44
CA LEU A 765 -2.96 -27.35 14.00
C LEU A 765 -3.28 -25.93 13.56
N TYR A 766 -2.27 -25.09 13.29
CA TYR A 766 -2.46 -23.76 12.69
C TYR A 766 -3.17 -23.80 11.32
N LYS A 767 -3.16 -24.94 10.61
CA LYS A 767 -3.98 -25.10 9.40
C LYS A 767 -5.46 -24.90 9.69
N ARG A 768 -5.96 -25.32 10.86
CA ARG A 768 -7.41 -25.32 11.19
C ARG A 768 -7.82 -24.37 12.32
N TYR A 769 -6.92 -24.04 13.23
CA TYR A 769 -7.23 -23.33 14.48
C TYR A 769 -6.38 -22.06 14.66
N ALA A 770 -6.78 -21.19 15.58
CA ALA A 770 -5.93 -20.15 16.12
C ALA A 770 -5.28 -20.68 17.42
N VAL A 771 -4.01 -21.11 17.36
CA VAL A 771 -3.31 -21.72 18.50
C VAL A 771 -2.36 -20.72 19.17
N LEU A 772 -2.59 -20.38 20.44
CA LEU A 772 -1.64 -19.67 21.28
C LEU A 772 -0.69 -20.69 21.92
N SER A 773 0.53 -20.77 21.39
CA SER A 773 1.56 -21.70 21.86
C SER A 773 2.44 -21.06 22.94
N LEU A 774 2.51 -21.70 24.11
CA LEU A 774 3.43 -21.41 25.20
C LEU A 774 4.58 -22.42 25.31
N ALA A 775 4.46 -23.54 24.59
CA ALA A 775 5.39 -24.67 24.62
C ALA A 775 6.86 -24.28 24.38
N GLU A 776 7.78 -24.92 25.11
CA GLU A 776 9.23 -24.72 25.00
C GLU A 776 9.97 -26.04 24.82
N ALA A 777 10.85 -26.10 23.82
CA ALA A 777 11.68 -27.27 23.55
C ALA A 777 12.57 -27.61 24.77
N GLY A 778 12.35 -28.78 25.38
CA GLY A 778 13.12 -29.27 26.52
C GLY A 778 12.54 -28.96 27.90
N ASP A 779 11.39 -28.29 28.00
CA ASP A 779 10.73 -28.00 29.28
C ASP A 779 9.97 -29.21 29.86
N THR A 780 9.48 -29.11 31.10
CA THR A 780 8.90 -30.22 31.89
C THR A 780 7.55 -29.90 32.53
N LEU A 781 6.77 -30.94 32.83
CA LEU A 781 5.43 -30.79 33.43
C LEU A 781 5.45 -30.07 34.79
N GLU A 782 6.52 -30.25 35.56
CA GLU A 782 6.76 -29.56 36.83
C GLU A 782 7.02 -28.06 36.66
N ASN A 783 7.64 -27.64 35.55
CA ASN A 783 7.85 -26.23 35.24
C ASN A 783 6.57 -25.55 34.75
N TYR A 784 5.71 -26.22 33.95
CA TYR A 784 4.41 -25.66 33.56
C TYR A 784 3.57 -25.28 34.78
N LEU A 785 3.46 -26.19 35.76
CA LEU A 785 2.75 -25.97 37.03
C LEU A 785 3.40 -24.92 37.96
N LYS A 786 4.65 -24.53 37.67
CA LYS A 786 5.37 -23.45 38.37
C LYS A 786 5.21 -22.09 37.67
N LYS A 787 5.15 -22.06 36.33
CA LYS A 787 4.90 -20.88 35.50
C LYS A 787 3.41 -20.46 35.55
N ARG A 788 2.50 -21.42 35.34
CA ARG A 788 1.03 -21.27 35.20
C ARG A 788 0.58 -20.27 34.13
N GLU A 789 1.42 -19.98 33.15
CA GLU A 789 1.16 -19.05 32.06
C GLU A 789 -0.08 -19.47 31.23
N TYR A 790 -0.25 -20.78 31.00
CA TYR A 790 -1.43 -21.36 30.35
C TYR A 790 -2.76 -21.01 31.06
N VAL A 791 -2.78 -20.92 32.40
CA VAL A 791 -3.99 -20.60 33.17
C VAL A 791 -4.48 -19.21 32.81
N LYS A 792 -3.57 -18.23 32.72
CA LYS A 792 -3.90 -16.86 32.31
C LYS A 792 -4.30 -16.80 30.83
N ALA A 793 -3.53 -17.45 29.95
CA ALA A 793 -3.78 -17.45 28.52
C ALA A 793 -5.17 -17.99 28.13
N ILE A 794 -5.63 -19.06 28.80
CA ILE A 794 -6.98 -19.63 28.59
C ILE A 794 -8.06 -18.59 28.94
N GLY A 795 -7.88 -17.85 30.04
CA GLY A 795 -8.80 -16.80 30.48
C GLY A 795 -8.83 -15.59 29.56
N ASP A 796 -7.67 -15.01 29.27
CA ASP A 796 -7.53 -13.77 28.48
C ASP A 796 -8.08 -13.93 27.05
N GLU A 797 -7.81 -15.07 26.42
CA GLU A 797 -8.26 -15.35 25.04
C GLU A 797 -9.67 -15.97 24.96
N GLY A 798 -10.24 -16.36 26.11
CA GLY A 798 -11.56 -17.00 26.20
C GLY A 798 -11.60 -18.43 25.66
N SER A 799 -10.48 -19.15 25.67
CA SER A 799 -10.34 -20.45 24.99
C SER A 799 -11.27 -21.52 25.57
N LYS A 800 -11.86 -22.33 24.69
CA LYS A 800 -12.64 -23.52 25.04
C LYS A 800 -11.83 -24.82 24.92
N ILE A 801 -10.61 -24.74 24.37
CA ILE A 801 -9.72 -25.89 24.16
C ILE A 801 -8.34 -25.60 24.74
N PHE A 802 -7.82 -26.53 25.54
CA PHE A 802 -6.43 -26.54 25.99
C PHE A 802 -5.73 -27.83 25.54
N LEU A 803 -4.51 -27.71 25.02
CA LEU A 803 -3.67 -28.84 24.64
C LEU A 803 -2.46 -28.90 25.57
N VAL A 804 -2.09 -30.09 26.03
CA VAL A 804 -0.86 -30.30 26.81
C VAL A 804 -0.03 -31.45 26.25
N SER A 805 1.25 -31.16 25.99
CA SER A 805 2.32 -32.15 25.79
C SER A 805 3.22 -32.16 27.03
N GLY A 806 3.69 -33.32 27.47
CA GLY A 806 4.51 -33.42 28.68
C GLY A 806 4.77 -34.86 29.11
N GLY A 807 5.80 -35.05 29.93
CA GLY A 807 6.28 -36.38 30.33
C GLY A 807 7.45 -36.89 29.48
N GLY A 808 7.63 -36.40 28.25
CA GLY A 808 8.73 -36.78 27.36
C GLY A 808 10.10 -36.51 27.97
N ASN A 809 10.38 -35.25 28.31
CA ASN A 809 11.61 -34.86 29.01
C ASN A 809 11.70 -35.45 30.43
N ASP A 810 10.55 -35.55 31.12
CA ASP A 810 10.46 -36.07 32.48
C ASP A 810 10.77 -37.58 32.60
N VAL A 811 10.64 -38.34 31.50
CA VAL A 811 10.92 -39.79 31.44
C VAL A 811 12.21 -40.09 30.66
N LEU A 812 12.41 -39.47 29.50
CA LEU A 812 13.50 -39.80 28.55
C LEU A 812 14.65 -38.78 28.56
N GLY A 813 14.61 -37.79 29.47
CA GLY A 813 15.69 -36.84 29.69
C GLY A 813 16.94 -37.43 30.34
N LYS A 814 17.80 -36.56 30.92
CA LYS A 814 19.10 -36.94 31.50
C LYS A 814 18.99 -38.02 32.60
N GLU A 815 17.87 -38.07 33.31
CA GLU A 815 17.62 -39.02 34.40
C GLU A 815 17.34 -40.46 33.92
N PHE A 816 17.08 -40.67 32.62
CA PHE A 816 16.72 -41.98 32.07
C PHE A 816 17.76 -43.08 32.39
N GLN A 817 19.04 -42.73 32.45
CA GLN A 817 20.13 -43.62 32.85
C GLN A 817 19.95 -44.25 34.25
N PHE A 818 19.21 -43.59 35.16
CA PHE A 818 18.92 -44.06 36.52
C PHE A 818 17.60 -44.85 36.60
N PHE A 819 16.78 -44.79 35.56
CA PHE A 819 15.61 -45.65 35.37
C PHE A 819 16.02 -47.05 34.85
N LEU A 820 17.24 -47.21 34.34
CA LEU A 820 17.79 -48.49 33.85
C LEU A 820 18.70 -49.19 34.89
N LYS A 821 18.50 -50.51 35.05
CA LYS A 821 19.35 -51.41 35.86
C LYS A 821 20.67 -51.75 35.14
N ASP A 822 21.73 -52.00 35.92
CA ASP A 822 23.07 -52.36 35.40
C ASP A 822 23.20 -53.83 34.96
N GLU A 823 22.31 -54.68 35.46
CA GLU A 823 21.96 -56.00 34.93
C GLU A 823 20.44 -56.19 34.99
N PRO A 824 19.82 -56.86 34.00
CA PRO A 824 18.40 -57.18 34.03
C PRO A 824 18.06 -58.23 35.09
N ASP A 825 16.81 -58.22 35.57
CA ASP A 825 16.27 -59.34 36.34
C ASP A 825 16.32 -60.62 35.50
N ARG A 826 16.89 -61.69 36.05
CA ARG A 826 17.14 -62.96 35.31
C ARG A 826 15.93 -63.89 35.29
N ASP A 827 14.94 -63.61 36.14
CA ASP A 827 13.70 -64.39 36.32
C ASP A 827 12.48 -63.68 35.69
N ASP A 828 12.68 -62.57 34.96
CA ASP A 828 11.65 -61.83 34.23
C ASP A 828 12.03 -61.76 32.74
N ASP A 829 11.17 -62.27 31.86
CA ASP A 829 11.34 -62.22 30.41
C ASP A 829 10.64 -61.02 29.74
N SER A 830 9.90 -60.23 30.51
CA SER A 830 9.26 -59.00 30.02
C SER A 830 10.26 -57.83 29.93
N PRO A 831 9.96 -56.77 29.17
CA PRO A 831 10.82 -55.59 29.10
C PRO A 831 11.01 -54.89 30.45
N LYS A 832 10.12 -55.13 31.42
CA LYS A 832 10.20 -54.58 32.78
C LYS A 832 11.52 -54.94 33.49
N ARG A 833 12.14 -56.07 33.16
CA ARG A 833 13.41 -56.56 33.75
C ARG A 833 14.56 -55.56 33.74
N TYR A 834 14.52 -54.56 32.85
CA TYR A 834 15.53 -53.51 32.73
C TYR A 834 15.28 -52.28 33.61
N LEU A 835 14.08 -52.14 34.22
CA LEU A 835 13.63 -50.90 34.86
C LEU A 835 13.77 -50.92 36.38
N THR A 836 14.27 -49.81 36.94
CA THR A 836 14.35 -49.58 38.39
C THR A 836 13.02 -49.06 38.96
N GLN A 837 12.80 -49.20 40.27
CA GLN A 837 11.63 -48.63 40.94
C GLN A 837 11.52 -47.10 40.78
N LYS A 838 12.64 -46.39 40.50
CA LYS A 838 12.63 -44.94 40.24
C LYS A 838 11.75 -44.57 39.04
N PHE A 839 11.68 -45.41 38.02
CA PHE A 839 10.82 -45.21 36.84
C PHE A 839 9.33 -45.16 37.24
N PHE A 840 8.87 -46.15 37.99
CA PHE A 840 7.48 -46.23 38.44
C PHE A 840 7.12 -45.09 39.40
N ASN A 841 8.05 -44.72 40.30
CA ASN A 841 7.89 -43.55 41.17
C ASN A 841 7.81 -42.23 40.38
N GLN A 842 8.48 -42.12 39.24
CA GLN A 842 8.41 -40.95 38.34
C GLN A 842 7.08 -40.91 37.58
N LEU A 843 6.56 -42.06 37.10
CA LEU A 843 5.20 -42.13 36.55
C LEU A 843 4.13 -41.74 37.58
N GLU A 844 4.32 -42.06 38.86
CA GLU A 844 3.46 -41.58 39.96
C GLU A 844 3.62 -40.08 40.25
N LYS A 845 4.82 -39.50 40.05
CA LYS A 845 4.99 -38.04 40.11
C LYS A 845 4.19 -37.36 39.01
N LEU A 846 4.31 -37.85 37.77
CA LEU A 846 3.59 -37.31 36.61
C LEU A 846 2.06 -37.46 36.76
N GLU A 847 1.57 -38.58 37.28
CA GLU A 847 0.13 -38.75 37.60
C GLU A 847 -0.38 -37.67 38.55
N ARG A 848 0.37 -37.33 39.62
CA ARG A 848 -0.01 -36.27 40.56
C ARG A 848 -0.01 -34.88 39.91
N LEU A 849 1.01 -34.57 39.11
CA LEU A 849 1.12 -33.27 38.42
C LEU A 849 -0.05 -33.08 37.42
N TYR A 850 -0.37 -34.09 36.61
CA TYR A 850 -1.53 -34.02 35.71
C TYR A 850 -2.87 -33.89 36.46
N VAL A 851 -3.05 -34.59 37.58
CA VAL A 851 -4.25 -34.44 38.41
C VAL A 851 -4.36 -33.03 39.00
N GLU A 852 -3.26 -32.40 39.43
CA GLU A 852 -3.26 -31.01 39.89
C GLU A 852 -3.68 -30.04 38.77
N MET A 853 -3.00 -30.10 37.61
CA MET A 853 -3.27 -29.25 36.45
C MET A 853 -4.73 -29.37 35.97
N PHE A 854 -5.25 -30.59 35.84
CA PHE A 854 -6.62 -30.81 35.37
C PHE A 854 -7.65 -30.36 36.41
N SER A 855 -7.40 -30.58 37.70
CA SER A 855 -8.30 -30.12 38.77
C SER A 855 -8.39 -28.59 38.80
N GLU A 856 -7.25 -27.90 38.73
CA GLU A 856 -7.17 -26.43 38.66
C GLU A 856 -7.98 -25.91 37.46
N LEU A 857 -7.63 -26.34 36.25
CA LEU A 857 -8.25 -25.84 35.01
C LEU A 857 -9.75 -26.12 34.92
N ILE A 858 -10.21 -27.31 35.31
CA ILE A 858 -11.65 -27.66 35.27
C ILE A 858 -12.44 -26.89 36.34
N SER A 859 -11.82 -26.61 37.50
CA SER A 859 -12.47 -25.80 38.55
C SER A 859 -12.67 -24.34 38.14
N GLN A 860 -11.71 -23.78 37.39
CA GLN A 860 -11.70 -22.38 36.95
C GLN A 860 -12.48 -22.17 35.64
N TYR A 861 -12.37 -23.10 34.69
CA TYR A 861 -12.91 -23.00 33.33
C TYR A 861 -13.82 -24.19 33.00
N LYS A 862 -15.06 -24.18 33.52
CA LYS A 862 -16.02 -25.30 33.41
C LYS A 862 -16.32 -25.77 31.98
N ASP A 863 -16.31 -24.84 31.01
CA ASP A 863 -16.58 -25.13 29.61
C ASP A 863 -15.37 -25.73 28.87
N LEU A 864 -14.17 -25.66 29.46
CA LEU A 864 -12.91 -26.09 28.85
C LEU A 864 -12.93 -27.59 28.56
N HIS A 865 -12.37 -27.97 27.41
CA HIS A 865 -11.95 -29.34 27.17
C HIS A 865 -10.43 -29.39 26.98
N ILE A 866 -9.79 -30.30 27.69
CA ILE A 866 -8.34 -30.50 27.72
C ILE A 866 -8.01 -31.72 26.88
N PHE A 867 -7.02 -31.61 26.01
CA PHE A 867 -6.43 -32.74 25.31
C PHE A 867 -5.01 -32.96 25.79
N VAL A 868 -4.74 -34.17 26.27
CA VAL A 868 -3.42 -34.68 26.58
C VAL A 868 -3.10 -35.81 25.60
N HIS A 869 -1.85 -36.00 25.22
CA HIS A 869 -1.45 -37.09 24.34
C HIS A 869 -0.42 -38.01 24.97
N CYS A 870 -0.29 -39.23 24.45
CA CYS A 870 0.93 -40.02 24.60
C CYS A 870 1.83 -39.84 23.37
N TYR A 871 3.09 -40.27 23.47
CA TYR A 871 4.04 -40.23 22.35
C TYR A 871 3.97 -41.55 21.56
N ASP A 872 4.33 -41.49 20.28
CA ASP A 872 4.48 -42.68 19.43
C ASP A 872 5.80 -43.42 19.72
N TYR A 873 5.94 -44.65 19.25
CA TYR A 873 7.08 -45.54 19.48
C TYR A 873 8.37 -45.03 18.82
N ILE A 874 9.07 -44.16 19.55
CA ILE A 874 10.40 -43.64 19.20
C ILE A 874 11.41 -44.77 18.89
N ILE A 875 12.44 -44.49 18.09
CA ILE A 875 13.37 -45.51 17.60
C ILE A 875 14.73 -45.36 18.32
N PRO A 876 14.97 -45.99 19.49
CA PRO A 876 16.17 -45.80 20.30
C PRO A 876 17.45 -46.12 19.51
N LEU A 877 18.22 -45.09 19.17
CA LEU A 877 19.28 -45.17 18.16
C LEU A 877 20.61 -45.65 18.72
N ASP A 878 21.26 -46.52 17.96
CA ASP A 878 22.65 -46.91 18.18
C ASP A 878 23.59 -46.01 17.38
N THR A 879 24.22 -45.04 18.05
CA THR A 879 25.15 -44.09 17.44
C THR A 879 26.56 -44.66 17.21
N THR A 880 26.84 -45.90 17.64
CA THR A 880 28.10 -46.59 17.33
C THR A 880 28.12 -47.10 15.88
N ILE A 881 26.95 -47.37 15.32
CA ILE A 881 26.77 -47.84 13.94
C ILE A 881 26.98 -46.69 12.95
N SER A 882 27.78 -46.93 11.92
CA SER A 882 28.23 -45.91 10.94
C SER A 882 27.10 -45.04 10.36
N GLY A 883 25.95 -45.64 10.01
CA GLY A 883 24.80 -44.92 9.45
C GLY A 883 24.05 -44.00 10.43
N ASN A 884 24.21 -44.23 11.74
CA ASN A 884 23.55 -43.46 12.81
C ASN A 884 24.51 -42.50 13.54
N LYS A 885 25.81 -42.54 13.22
CA LYS A 885 26.87 -41.76 13.91
C LYS A 885 26.72 -40.23 13.82
N LYS A 886 25.78 -39.75 13.00
CA LYS A 886 25.36 -38.34 12.86
C LYS A 886 23.86 -38.14 13.17
N LYS A 887 23.31 -38.88 14.13
CA LYS A 887 21.98 -38.64 14.70
C LYS A 887 22.08 -38.47 16.21
N THR A 888 21.25 -37.58 16.77
CA THR A 888 21.07 -37.44 18.22
C THR A 888 20.41 -38.70 18.79
N SER A 889 20.90 -39.14 19.96
CA SER A 889 20.27 -40.20 20.77
C SER A 889 20.07 -39.69 22.19
N TRP A 890 18.91 -40.00 22.78
CA TRP A 890 18.53 -39.60 24.14
C TRP A 890 18.51 -40.82 25.05
N SER A 891 17.68 -41.80 24.70
CA SER A 891 17.50 -43.09 25.38
C SER A 891 18.47 -44.17 24.88
N GLY A 892 18.71 -44.25 23.56
CA GLY A 892 19.47 -45.33 22.93
C GLY A 892 20.88 -45.50 23.47
N LYS A 893 21.63 -44.39 23.62
CA LYS A 893 22.97 -44.38 24.23
C LYS A 893 22.99 -44.98 25.66
N PHE A 894 22.04 -44.60 26.51
CA PHE A 894 21.99 -45.05 27.90
C PHE A 894 21.59 -46.52 27.98
N MET A 895 20.74 -46.99 27.07
CA MET A 895 20.45 -48.42 26.92
C MET A 895 21.69 -49.23 26.52
N ILE A 896 22.53 -48.71 25.62
CA ILE A 896 23.78 -49.37 25.18
C ILE A 896 24.83 -49.39 26.31
N GLU A 897 24.99 -48.28 27.05
CA GLU A 897 25.83 -48.21 28.26
C GLU A 897 25.38 -49.25 29.31
N LYS A 898 24.06 -49.47 29.43
CA LYS A 898 23.42 -50.49 30.27
C LYS A 898 23.34 -51.89 29.62
N LYS A 899 24.16 -52.15 28.59
CA LYS A 899 24.34 -53.44 27.88
C LYS A 899 23.10 -53.97 27.15
N ILE A 900 22.10 -53.15 26.87
CA ILE A 900 20.92 -53.50 26.07
C ILE A 900 21.27 -53.36 24.58
N ILE A 901 22.10 -54.28 24.08
CA ILE A 901 22.76 -54.20 22.77
C ILE A 901 21.84 -54.50 21.56
N PRO A 902 20.86 -55.45 21.61
CA PRO A 902 19.97 -55.68 20.47
C PRO A 902 18.98 -54.52 20.26
N GLN A 903 18.92 -54.00 19.03
CA GLN A 903 17.96 -52.93 18.65
C GLN A 903 16.50 -53.32 18.97
N THR A 904 16.14 -54.59 18.74
CA THR A 904 14.81 -55.13 19.03
C THR A 904 14.47 -55.18 20.52
N GLU A 905 15.44 -55.39 21.41
CA GLU A 905 15.23 -55.35 22.86
C GLU A 905 15.07 -53.90 23.35
N ARG A 906 15.83 -52.96 22.78
CA ARG A 906 15.64 -51.52 23.04
C ARG A 906 14.27 -51.02 22.61
N GLU A 907 13.81 -51.41 21.41
CA GLU A 907 12.50 -51.04 20.88
C GLU A 907 11.36 -51.61 21.74
N LYS A 908 11.42 -52.89 22.15
CA LYS A 908 10.46 -53.47 23.12
C LYS A 908 10.42 -52.70 24.44
N LEU A 909 11.57 -52.28 24.96
CA LEU A 909 11.68 -51.53 26.22
C LEU A 909 11.06 -50.14 26.10
N ILE A 910 11.32 -49.43 25.00
CA ILE A 910 10.67 -48.15 24.69
C ILE A 910 9.15 -48.30 24.55
N SER A 911 8.67 -49.28 23.77
CA SER A 911 7.23 -49.51 23.64
C SER A 911 6.57 -49.76 24.99
N TYR A 912 7.17 -50.61 25.83
CA TYR A 912 6.69 -50.85 27.19
C TYR A 912 6.65 -49.57 28.05
N ILE A 913 7.70 -48.72 28.01
CA ILE A 913 7.74 -47.44 28.72
C ILE A 913 6.58 -46.53 28.29
N LEU A 914 6.35 -46.40 26.98
CA LEU A 914 5.30 -45.56 26.41
C LEU A 914 3.89 -46.12 26.66
N ASP A 915 3.73 -47.44 26.66
CA ASP A 915 2.49 -48.12 27.06
C ASP A 915 2.17 -47.89 28.53
N GLN A 916 3.16 -47.97 29.43
CA GLN A 916 2.97 -47.64 30.85
C GLN A 916 2.60 -46.17 31.05
N PHE A 917 3.15 -45.25 30.25
CA PHE A 917 2.76 -43.83 30.27
C PHE A 917 1.32 -43.63 29.78
N ALA A 918 0.96 -44.16 28.61
CA ALA A 918 -0.38 -44.03 28.03
C ALA A 918 -1.48 -44.61 28.95
N GLU A 919 -1.27 -45.80 29.50
CA GLU A 919 -2.21 -46.41 30.45
C GLU A 919 -2.24 -45.67 31.80
N LYS A 920 -1.17 -44.97 32.22
CA LYS A 920 -1.17 -44.08 33.41
C LYS A 920 -2.08 -42.86 33.21
N ILE A 921 -2.01 -42.21 32.04
CA ILE A 921 -2.90 -41.07 31.71
C ILE A 921 -4.37 -41.54 31.58
N LYS A 922 -4.62 -42.65 30.91
CA LYS A 922 -5.95 -43.27 30.80
C LYS A 922 -6.51 -43.69 32.18
N SER A 923 -5.66 -44.19 33.07
CA SER A 923 -5.95 -44.45 34.48
C SER A 923 -6.36 -43.19 35.23
N LEU A 924 -5.61 -42.08 35.10
CA LEU A 924 -5.89 -40.88 35.90
C LEU A 924 -7.15 -40.15 35.43
N ILE A 925 -7.44 -40.13 34.12
CA ILE A 925 -8.70 -39.56 33.58
C ILE A 925 -9.91 -40.34 34.11
N SER A 926 -9.83 -41.67 34.15
CA SER A 926 -10.92 -42.52 34.61
C SER A 926 -11.10 -42.51 36.13
N LYS A 927 -10.02 -42.58 36.93
CA LYS A 927 -10.07 -42.55 38.40
C LYS A 927 -10.59 -41.24 39.00
N ASN A 928 -10.33 -40.11 38.34
CA ASN A 928 -10.70 -38.78 38.82
C ASN A 928 -11.96 -38.21 38.14
N ASN A 929 -12.71 -39.04 37.41
CA ASN A 929 -13.95 -38.67 36.71
C ASN A 929 -13.80 -37.52 35.68
N PHE A 930 -12.61 -37.33 35.09
CA PHE A 930 -12.35 -36.24 34.15
C PHE A 930 -12.93 -36.44 32.73
N GLN A 931 -13.71 -37.50 32.51
CA GLN A 931 -14.09 -38.04 31.19
C GLN A 931 -14.88 -37.05 30.29
N ASP A 932 -15.59 -36.07 30.86
CA ASP A 932 -16.33 -35.04 30.10
C ASP A 932 -15.51 -33.78 29.77
N ASN A 933 -14.33 -33.64 30.38
CA ASN A 933 -13.45 -32.47 30.26
C ASN A 933 -12.03 -32.79 29.80
N VAL A 934 -11.60 -34.06 29.79
CA VAL A 934 -10.25 -34.45 29.37
C VAL A 934 -10.30 -35.64 28.40
N THR A 935 -9.70 -35.49 27.22
CA THR A 935 -9.49 -36.56 26.24
C THR A 935 -8.01 -36.93 26.15
N LEU A 936 -7.72 -38.23 26.16
CA LEU A 936 -6.40 -38.77 25.78
C LEU A 936 -6.36 -39.02 24.27
N ILE A 937 -5.48 -38.30 23.57
CA ILE A 937 -5.13 -38.57 22.18
C ILE A 937 -4.05 -39.66 22.16
N ASP A 938 -4.43 -40.86 21.76
CA ASP A 938 -3.49 -41.96 21.55
C ASP A 938 -2.80 -41.79 20.18
N THR A 939 -1.48 -41.57 20.19
CA THR A 939 -0.67 -41.36 18.98
C THR A 939 0.18 -42.57 18.61
N ARG A 940 0.07 -43.69 19.35
CA ARG A 940 0.89 -44.89 19.13
C ARG A 940 0.56 -45.55 17.78
N ASN A 941 1.61 -45.99 17.08
CA ASN A 941 1.57 -46.63 15.78
C ASN A 941 0.96 -45.77 14.65
N LEU A 942 1.25 -44.46 14.63
CA LEU A 942 0.90 -43.55 13.53
C LEU A 942 2.09 -43.28 12.60
N VAL A 943 3.30 -43.13 13.13
CA VAL A 943 4.51 -42.72 12.42
C VAL A 943 5.32 -43.95 11.97
N GLY A 944 5.12 -44.34 10.71
CA GLY A 944 5.89 -45.42 10.09
C GLY A 944 7.40 -45.22 10.18
N ARG A 945 8.15 -46.32 10.32
CA ARG A 945 9.59 -46.36 10.69
C ARG A 945 10.54 -45.43 9.89
N ASN A 946 10.19 -45.12 8.64
CA ASN A 946 11.00 -44.25 7.77
C ASN A 946 10.73 -42.74 7.97
N ASN A 947 9.66 -42.38 8.70
CA ASN A 947 9.20 -41.01 8.90
C ASN A 947 9.72 -40.42 10.23
N TRP A 948 10.93 -40.80 10.65
CA TRP A 948 11.60 -40.30 11.87
C TRP A 948 12.86 -39.51 11.50
N SER A 949 12.91 -38.24 11.90
CA SER A 949 14.02 -37.32 11.63
C SER A 949 15.25 -37.73 12.46
N ASP A 950 15.07 -37.84 13.77
CA ASP A 950 16.06 -38.35 14.72
C ASP A 950 15.49 -39.56 15.53
N GLU A 951 15.94 -39.77 16.76
CA GLU A 951 15.42 -40.83 17.64
C GLU A 951 13.98 -40.58 18.08
N ILE A 952 13.60 -39.33 18.37
CA ILE A 952 12.34 -38.98 19.08
C ILE A 952 11.44 -37.98 18.34
N HIS A 953 11.90 -37.35 17.25
CA HIS A 953 11.09 -36.43 16.44
C HIS A 953 10.74 -37.03 15.07
N PRO A 954 9.44 -37.12 14.72
CA PRO A 954 8.98 -37.44 13.37
C PRO A 954 9.49 -36.47 12.29
N THR A 955 9.38 -36.83 11.01
CA THR A 955 9.49 -35.89 9.88
C THR A 955 8.18 -35.09 9.73
N ASN A 956 8.14 -34.08 8.85
CA ASN A 956 6.91 -33.32 8.56
C ASN A 956 5.71 -34.23 8.23
N ILE A 957 5.94 -35.33 7.49
CA ILE A 957 4.89 -36.32 7.15
C ILE A 957 4.42 -37.06 8.41
N GLY A 958 5.33 -37.43 9.31
CA GLY A 958 4.98 -38.07 10.57
C GLY A 958 4.24 -37.14 11.54
N PHE A 959 4.67 -35.88 11.64
CA PHE A 959 3.95 -34.86 12.41
C PHE A 959 2.60 -34.52 11.78
N GLU A 960 2.44 -34.51 10.45
CA GLU A 960 1.14 -34.35 9.79
C GLU A 960 0.17 -35.48 10.13
N LEU A 961 0.63 -36.73 10.19
CA LEU A 961 -0.20 -37.87 10.64
C LEU A 961 -0.67 -37.71 12.10
N ILE A 962 0.19 -37.23 13.01
CA ILE A 962 -0.18 -36.95 14.40
C ILE A 962 -1.11 -35.73 14.49
N GLY A 963 -0.81 -34.64 13.78
CA GLY A 963 -1.62 -33.43 13.74
C GLY A 963 -3.03 -33.68 13.21
N ASN A 964 -3.18 -34.51 12.18
CA ASN A 964 -4.47 -34.98 11.69
C ASN A 964 -5.27 -35.73 12.78
N LYS A 965 -4.59 -36.52 13.64
CA LYS A 965 -5.25 -37.20 14.76
C LYS A 965 -5.68 -36.21 15.86
N PHE A 966 -4.93 -35.15 16.12
CA PHE A 966 -5.39 -34.06 16.99
C PHE A 966 -6.61 -33.34 16.40
N ILE A 967 -6.60 -33.01 15.10
CA ILE A 967 -7.75 -32.38 14.43
C ILE A 967 -8.99 -33.28 14.54
N GLU A 968 -8.85 -34.59 14.32
CA GLU A 968 -9.94 -35.57 14.42
C GLU A 968 -10.63 -35.58 15.80
N GLU A 969 -9.86 -35.57 16.90
CA GLU A 969 -10.45 -35.57 18.26
C GLU A 969 -10.95 -34.19 18.69
N ILE A 970 -10.32 -33.10 18.24
CA ILE A 970 -10.78 -31.73 18.53
C ILE A 970 -12.13 -31.45 17.86
N GLU A 971 -12.28 -31.75 16.56
CA GLU A 971 -13.54 -31.54 15.83
C GLU A 971 -14.70 -32.34 16.45
N LYS A 972 -14.47 -33.60 16.87
CA LYS A 972 -15.49 -34.41 17.57
C LYS A 972 -16.02 -33.72 18.82
N ILE A 973 -15.14 -33.15 19.65
CA ILE A 973 -15.53 -32.46 20.88
C ILE A 973 -16.17 -31.10 20.56
N ALA A 974 -15.62 -30.35 19.61
CA ALA A 974 -16.15 -29.05 19.19
C ALA A 974 -17.59 -29.16 18.65
N ILE A 975 -17.87 -30.19 17.86
CA ILE A 975 -19.23 -30.52 17.38
C ILE A 975 -20.11 -31.00 18.55
N LYS A 976 -19.62 -31.91 19.41
CA LYS A 976 -20.37 -32.43 20.58
C LYS A 976 -20.77 -31.32 21.56
N LYS A 977 -19.89 -30.34 21.80
CA LYS A 977 -20.08 -29.25 22.77
C LYS A 977 -20.56 -27.92 22.14
N LYS A 978 -20.69 -27.83 20.81
CA LYS A 978 -21.06 -26.62 20.06
C LYS A 978 -20.13 -25.43 20.35
N TYR A 979 -18.86 -25.58 19.99
CA TYR A 979 -17.85 -24.51 20.10
C TYR A 979 -17.81 -23.57 18.88
N TYR A 980 -18.47 -23.95 17.77
CA TYR A 980 -18.72 -23.14 16.57
C TYR A 980 -20.14 -22.54 16.61
#